data_AF-D3PUV3-F1
#
_entry.id   AF-D3PUV3-F1
#
_cell.length_a   1.000
_cell.length_b   1.000
_cell.length_c   1.000
_cell.angle_alpha   90.00
_cell.angle_beta   90.00
_cell.angle_gamma   90.00
#
_symmetry.space_group_name_H-M   'P 1'
#
loop_
_entity.id
_entity.type
_entity.pdbx_description
1 polymer ?
#
loop_
_entity_poly.entity_id
_entity_poly.type
_entity_poly.pdbx_seq_one_letter_code
_entity_poly.pdbx_strand_id
1 'polypeptide(L)'
;MSMGRSRLGRTIAVVCAATLAGIAFGVPPVAAASSDVVLNEVYGGGGNSGATLTNDFIELTNRDGGPVDVSGWSVQYHSASATGSWQVTPLTGQVAPGQFYLIAEAAGSGGTQPLPTPDVTGTIPMGGTGGTVALVKSTTALTCTAADCAGEASIVDLVGYGSAAIRETNPAAGASNTLSVQRKETGDTDDNAADFAAADPTPKVANDGGDPGPECPAEPGPNRIHDIQGDGWISPLHGDPVADVPGVVTAVRTQSPRGYWIQDTAPDSDAATSEAVFVYAGSAPVTVQVGDAVSVSGKVSDFYQLSSGETFPNTANLSITEITNPVTAVCSSGNPLPSTETVAADSIPDVYAPTAPTGNVEDLNPVDASRSTMDFWEAREGMLVSVSDARVVGPGNEFGEIYLTVKPDEYASERGGTVNTGYDNTPTGRIVVFPVSGSVPPANVGDTLTGATSGPVDYSLYGGYGIAATQVGGVASGGIDRQVATAQTPEQLAVATYNVENLSPKDSGGKFAALAEGIVTNLAAPDVVVLEEIQDNNGSTNDAVVDADQTLDKLTAAITAAGGPRYDWRQISPTDDADGGQPGGNIRVAFLFNPDRVSFVDREGGDATTPVTVGTDSDGTPSLNVSPGRIDPANEAWKSSRKPLAGEFRFNGEKVIVVANHFNSKGGDQNADGRYQPPERSTEVQRIKQAKAVNAFVKDTLAVDADANVVVAGDINDYQFSPALDALTDGEVLEDLITGLPDTEQYTYVYNGISQVLDHILVSPALAKADYEVVHINAEFAEQNSDHDPQVARLNFPPKCTKTVSGRHIGPLTVKKGVTCLDDATQIGTITVKDGASLHVVDSTITGPLKAEGAKSISLCSSKVVGTIAIDGSSGPVTLGGDCDGNRVVGRIGLTDNTGGVTIVDNTLVGSLACTGNDPAPTGEGNRISGSRTGQCKEL
;
A
#
# COMPACT_ATOMS: atom_id res chain seq x y z
N MET A 1 66.89 -29.24 27.07
CA MET A 1 67.94 -29.37 28.10
C MET A 1 67.32 -30.05 29.32
N SER A 2 67.97 -31.09 29.86
CA SER A 2 67.65 -31.81 31.12
C SER A 2 66.29 -32.52 31.15
N MET A 3 66.16 -33.85 31.05
CA MET A 3 66.78 -34.91 31.84
C MET A 3 66.62 -34.70 33.35
N GLY A 4 65.70 -35.46 33.95
CA GLY A 4 66.10 -36.47 34.92
C GLY A 4 65.51 -36.41 36.33
N ARG A 5 65.23 -37.64 36.79
CA ARG A 5 65.54 -38.20 38.13
C ARG A 5 64.40 -38.14 39.17
N SER A 6 63.82 -39.29 39.51
CA SER A 6 64.30 -40.30 40.48
C SER A 6 63.66 -40.05 41.86
N ARG A 7 63.30 -41.01 42.74
CA ARG A 7 63.95 -42.27 43.11
C ARG A 7 63.18 -42.85 44.33
N LEU A 8 63.52 -44.10 44.69
CA LEU A 8 63.33 -44.80 45.99
C LEU A 8 61.89 -45.24 46.31
N GLY A 9 61.52 -46.51 46.51
CA GLY A 9 62.28 -47.75 46.71
C GLY A 9 62.40 -48.12 48.19
N ARG A 10 61.68 -49.16 48.63
CA ARG A 10 62.15 -50.21 49.58
C ARG A 10 61.06 -51.27 49.92
N THR A 11 61.12 -52.36 49.18
CA THR A 11 61.34 -53.77 49.56
C THR A 11 61.22 -54.21 51.04
N ILE A 12 60.59 -55.39 51.27
CA ILE A 12 61.07 -56.63 51.98
C ILE A 12 59.88 -57.37 52.63
N ALA A 13 59.40 -58.51 52.09
CA ALA A 13 59.73 -59.94 52.35
C ALA A 13 58.45 -60.69 52.80
N VAL A 14 57.87 -61.60 52.01
CA VAL A 14 58.21 -63.03 51.78
C VAL A 14 58.06 -63.93 53.02
N VAL A 15 56.99 -64.74 53.03
CA VAL A 15 56.97 -66.13 53.51
C VAL A 15 56.04 -66.97 52.60
N CYS A 16 56.55 -68.11 52.13
CA CYS A 16 55.90 -69.13 51.33
C CYS A 16 54.98 -70.06 52.15
N ALA A 17 53.89 -70.56 51.56
CA ALA A 17 53.63 -72.00 51.33
C ALA A 17 52.15 -72.33 50.96
N ALA A 18 52.01 -72.87 49.75
CA ALA A 18 51.10 -73.92 49.24
C ALA A 18 49.73 -74.24 49.90
N THR A 19 48.70 -74.07 49.04
CA THR A 19 47.57 -74.99 48.71
C THR A 19 46.56 -75.41 49.79
N LEU A 20 45.36 -74.83 49.73
CA LEU A 20 44.08 -75.45 49.28
C LEU A 20 42.94 -74.49 49.68
N ALA A 21 42.33 -73.78 48.71
CA ALA A 21 41.12 -73.01 48.95
C ALA A 21 40.18 -73.17 47.76
N GLY A 22 38.90 -73.40 48.08
CA GLY A 22 37.86 -73.84 47.16
C GLY A 22 37.61 -72.90 45.99
N ILE A 23 37.12 -73.51 44.91
CA ILE A 23 36.55 -72.84 43.74
C ILE A 23 35.29 -72.10 44.22
N ALA A 24 35.40 -70.79 44.42
CA ALA A 24 34.28 -69.87 44.40
C ALA A 24 34.26 -69.19 43.03
N PHE A 25 33.14 -69.32 42.31
CA PHE A 25 32.90 -68.58 41.08
C PHE A 25 32.84 -67.08 41.42
N GLY A 26 33.86 -66.33 41.02
CA GLY A 26 33.80 -64.86 40.98
C GLY A 26 32.94 -64.43 39.81
N VAL A 27 31.83 -63.76 40.11
CA VAL A 27 31.01 -63.03 39.14
C VAL A 27 31.87 -61.90 38.55
N PRO A 28 31.88 -61.66 37.23
CA PRO A 28 32.54 -60.48 36.67
C PRO A 28 31.89 -59.19 37.22
N PRO A 29 32.65 -58.10 37.37
CA PRO A 29 32.10 -56.83 37.84
C PRO A 29 31.00 -56.35 36.88
N VAL A 30 29.83 -56.08 37.45
CA VAL A 30 28.74 -55.33 36.81
C VAL A 30 29.18 -53.86 36.75
N ALA A 31 28.94 -53.19 35.62
CA ALA A 31 29.09 -51.73 35.53
C ALA A 31 28.09 -51.04 36.48
N ALA A 32 28.28 -49.77 36.76
CA ALA A 32 27.37 -49.02 37.63
C ALA A 32 26.36 -48.26 36.76
N ALA A 33 25.08 -48.36 37.11
CA ALA A 33 23.98 -47.59 36.52
C ALA A 33 24.30 -46.08 36.40
N SER A 34 23.86 -45.47 35.30
CA SER A 34 24.00 -44.03 35.06
C SER A 34 22.97 -43.23 35.87
N SER A 35 23.40 -42.19 36.59
CA SER A 35 22.52 -41.40 37.48
C SER A 35 21.87 -40.17 36.85
N ASP A 36 22.36 -39.73 35.68
CA ASP A 36 22.13 -38.36 35.20
C ASP A 36 21.08 -38.34 34.06
N VAL A 37 21.53 -38.14 32.81
CA VAL A 37 20.71 -38.19 31.59
C VAL A 37 20.74 -39.60 31.01
N VAL A 38 19.56 -40.15 30.74
CA VAL A 38 19.36 -41.51 30.19
C VAL A 38 18.47 -41.49 28.96
N LEU A 39 18.60 -42.49 28.09
CA LEU A 39 17.70 -42.82 26.99
C LEU A 39 16.32 -43.17 27.56
N ASN A 40 15.31 -42.39 27.23
CA ASN A 40 13.93 -42.59 27.69
C ASN A 40 13.10 -43.41 26.69
N GLU A 41 13.21 -43.09 25.40
CA GLU A 41 12.42 -43.74 24.36
C GLU A 41 13.22 -43.84 23.06
N VAL A 42 13.09 -44.96 22.36
CA VAL A 42 13.74 -45.20 21.06
C VAL A 42 12.73 -45.74 20.06
N TYR A 43 12.60 -45.06 18.92
CA TYR A 43 11.70 -45.44 17.84
C TYR A 43 12.39 -45.37 16.47
N GLY A 44 12.59 -46.52 15.84
CA GLY A 44 13.14 -46.64 14.47
C GLY A 44 12.09 -46.95 13.40
N GLY A 45 10.80 -46.71 13.71
CA GLY A 45 9.69 -47.06 12.83
C GLY A 45 9.28 -45.93 11.87
N GLY A 46 9.91 -44.76 11.95
CA GLY A 46 9.51 -43.53 11.27
C GLY A 46 9.27 -43.70 9.78
N GLY A 47 8.05 -43.40 9.35
CA GLY A 47 7.63 -43.50 7.96
C GLY A 47 7.76 -44.89 7.31
N ASN A 48 7.94 -45.95 8.10
CA ASN A 48 7.81 -47.33 7.62
C ASN A 48 6.33 -47.71 7.44
N SER A 49 6.08 -48.82 6.71
CA SER A 49 4.71 -49.32 6.54
C SER A 49 4.04 -49.61 7.88
N GLY A 50 2.90 -48.96 8.13
CA GLY A 50 2.12 -49.05 9.36
C GLY A 50 2.42 -47.95 10.39
N ALA A 51 3.52 -47.21 10.26
CA ALA A 51 3.91 -46.15 11.19
C ALA A 51 2.96 -44.94 11.12
N THR A 52 2.69 -44.34 12.29
CA THR A 52 1.93 -43.07 12.38
C THR A 52 2.86 -41.86 12.25
N LEU A 53 4.03 -41.91 12.88
CA LEU A 53 5.03 -40.84 12.85
C LEU A 53 5.87 -40.90 11.57
N THR A 54 6.26 -39.74 11.05
CA THR A 54 7.07 -39.61 9.83
C THR A 54 8.56 -39.86 10.04
N ASN A 55 9.07 -39.67 11.26
CA ASN A 55 10.49 -39.72 11.59
C ASN A 55 10.81 -40.77 12.65
N ASP A 56 12.01 -41.32 12.56
CA ASP A 56 12.67 -42.00 13.68
C ASP A 56 12.96 -40.97 14.78
N PHE A 57 13.02 -41.39 16.03
CA PHE A 57 13.43 -40.50 17.12
C PHE A 57 14.09 -41.25 18.27
N ILE A 58 14.85 -40.47 19.04
CA ILE A 58 15.44 -40.84 20.32
C ILE A 58 15.02 -39.76 21.31
N GLU A 59 14.53 -40.14 22.49
CA GLU A 59 14.21 -39.22 23.57
C GLU A 59 15.13 -39.50 24.76
N LEU A 60 15.66 -38.45 25.37
CA LEU A 60 16.40 -38.51 26.63
C LEU A 60 15.54 -37.96 27.77
N THR A 61 15.84 -38.37 28.99
CA THR A 61 15.30 -37.71 30.20
C THR A 61 16.42 -37.48 31.21
N ASN A 62 16.35 -36.34 31.91
CA ASN A 62 17.27 -36.02 32.99
C ASN A 62 16.67 -36.42 34.34
N ARG A 63 17.33 -37.36 35.02
CA ARG A 63 16.93 -37.86 36.34
C ARG A 63 17.64 -37.17 37.50
N ASP A 64 18.61 -36.30 37.22
CA ASP A 64 19.30 -35.51 38.23
C ASP A 64 18.45 -34.35 38.77
N GLY A 65 18.81 -33.87 39.96
CA GLY A 65 18.22 -32.69 40.58
C GLY A 65 18.70 -31.34 40.01
N GLY A 66 19.53 -31.33 38.97
CA GLY A 66 20.07 -30.12 38.32
C GLY A 66 20.12 -30.24 36.80
N PRO A 67 20.15 -29.12 36.05
CA PRO A 67 20.25 -29.15 34.60
C PRO A 67 21.58 -29.75 34.15
N VAL A 68 21.56 -30.59 33.12
CA VAL A 68 22.75 -31.26 32.57
C VAL A 68 23.04 -30.70 31.18
N ASP A 69 24.21 -30.13 31.00
CA ASP A 69 24.71 -29.67 29.69
C ASP A 69 25.16 -30.87 28.84
N VAL A 70 24.46 -31.09 27.74
CA VAL A 70 24.74 -32.17 26.77
C VAL A 70 25.53 -31.68 25.56
N SER A 71 25.97 -30.41 25.57
CA SER A 71 26.82 -29.86 24.52
C SER A 71 28.14 -30.66 24.41
N GLY A 72 28.42 -31.17 23.22
CA GLY A 72 29.59 -32.02 22.96
C GLY A 72 29.37 -33.52 23.22
N TRP A 73 28.15 -33.92 23.60
CA TRP A 73 27.72 -35.31 23.62
C TRP A 73 27.13 -35.70 22.24
N SER A 74 26.82 -36.97 22.05
CA SER A 74 26.07 -37.46 20.89
C SER A 74 25.14 -38.61 21.26
N VAL A 75 24.06 -38.77 20.48
CA VAL A 75 23.44 -40.09 20.33
C VAL A 75 24.08 -40.78 19.13
N GLN A 76 24.37 -42.07 19.28
CA GLN A 76 24.99 -42.86 18.24
C GLN A 76 24.19 -44.14 17.98
N TYR A 77 24.12 -44.55 16.72
CA TYR A 77 23.33 -45.71 16.30
C TYR A 77 24.18 -46.76 15.61
N HIS A 78 23.82 -48.02 15.84
CA HIS A 78 24.33 -49.17 15.11
C HIS A 78 23.21 -50.16 14.73
N SER A 79 23.34 -50.81 13.57
CA SER A 79 22.43 -51.86 13.13
C SER A 79 22.41 -53.07 14.08
N ALA A 80 21.27 -53.78 14.13
CA ALA A 80 21.08 -54.94 15.01
C ALA A 80 22.13 -56.05 14.83
N SER A 81 22.67 -56.24 13.63
CA SER A 81 23.71 -57.24 13.34
C SER A 81 25.12 -56.81 13.76
N ALA A 82 25.30 -55.58 14.28
CA ALA A 82 26.60 -54.97 14.53
C ALA A 82 27.54 -54.97 13.28
N THR A 83 26.96 -54.89 12.08
CA THR A 83 27.72 -54.76 10.82
C THR A 83 27.74 -53.30 10.37
N GLY A 84 28.92 -52.65 10.36
CA GLY A 84 29.07 -51.27 9.91
C GLY A 84 29.89 -50.40 10.86
N SER A 85 29.74 -49.09 10.73
CA SER A 85 30.28 -48.08 11.63
C SER A 85 29.14 -47.41 12.38
N TRP A 86 29.41 -46.91 13.58
CA TRP A 86 28.46 -46.11 14.34
C TRP A 86 28.13 -44.81 13.60
N GLN A 87 26.84 -44.49 13.52
CA GLN A 87 26.34 -43.21 13.01
C GLN A 87 26.15 -42.25 14.20
N VAL A 88 26.34 -40.95 13.99
CA VAL A 88 26.44 -39.97 15.08
C VAL A 88 25.55 -38.76 14.82
N THR A 89 24.73 -38.41 15.81
CA THR A 89 24.00 -37.14 15.89
C THR A 89 24.53 -36.35 17.09
N PRO A 90 25.29 -35.25 16.89
CA PRO A 90 25.77 -34.41 17.99
C PRO A 90 24.62 -33.72 18.73
N LEU A 91 24.73 -33.61 20.06
CA LEU A 91 23.76 -32.91 20.91
C LEU A 91 24.23 -31.49 21.26
N THR A 92 23.27 -30.61 21.57
CA THR A 92 23.51 -29.21 21.95
C THR A 92 22.58 -28.75 23.07
N GLY A 93 23.01 -27.79 23.88
CA GLY A 93 22.16 -27.24 24.93
C GLY A 93 22.12 -28.11 26.18
N GLN A 94 21.06 -27.99 26.97
CA GLN A 94 20.96 -28.60 28.30
C GLN A 94 19.62 -29.31 28.47
N VAL A 95 19.58 -30.35 29.30
CA VAL A 95 18.35 -31.03 29.73
C VAL A 95 18.06 -30.63 31.17
N ALA A 96 16.96 -29.92 31.43
CA ALA A 96 16.60 -29.51 32.79
C ALA A 96 16.10 -30.71 33.65
N PRO A 97 16.09 -30.60 35.00
CA PRO A 97 15.65 -31.69 35.88
C PRO A 97 14.25 -32.19 35.55
N GLY A 98 14.07 -33.51 35.42
CA GLY A 98 12.77 -34.13 35.12
C GLY A 98 12.24 -33.87 33.71
N GLN A 99 13.02 -33.19 32.85
CA GLN A 99 12.64 -32.82 31.50
C GLN A 99 12.99 -33.89 30.47
N PHE A 100 12.36 -33.79 29.31
CA PHE A 100 12.62 -34.61 28.13
C PHE A 100 13.39 -33.81 27.09
N TYR A 101 14.25 -34.50 26.34
CA TYR A 101 15.03 -33.94 25.24
C TYR A 101 14.82 -34.80 24.00
N LEU A 102 14.19 -34.24 22.97
CA LEU A 102 13.75 -34.98 21.79
C LEU A 102 14.74 -34.80 20.64
N ILE A 103 15.26 -35.91 20.13
CA ILE A 103 16.12 -35.96 18.94
C ILE A 103 15.32 -36.56 17.78
N ALA A 104 15.03 -35.74 16.78
CA ALA A 104 14.47 -36.23 15.51
C ALA A 104 15.59 -36.86 14.68
N GLU A 105 15.32 -38.03 14.09
CA GLU A 105 16.26 -38.71 13.19
C GLU A 105 15.65 -38.84 11.79
N ALA A 106 16.11 -39.78 10.96
CA ALA A 106 15.71 -39.83 9.56
C ALA A 106 14.19 -39.94 9.36
N ALA A 107 13.68 -39.21 8.36
CA ALA A 107 12.32 -39.35 7.89
C ALA A 107 12.20 -40.55 6.95
N GLY A 108 11.15 -41.35 7.14
CA GLY A 108 10.76 -42.40 6.18
C GLY A 108 9.88 -41.84 5.05
N SER A 109 9.32 -42.75 4.24
CA SER A 109 8.48 -42.39 3.08
C SER A 109 6.97 -42.42 3.36
N GLY A 110 6.56 -42.79 4.57
CA GLY A 110 5.18 -42.84 5.04
C GLY A 110 4.96 -42.09 6.37
N GLY A 111 3.90 -42.44 7.10
CA GLY A 111 3.46 -41.71 8.29
C GLY A 111 2.60 -40.49 7.93
N THR A 112 1.78 -40.03 8.88
CA THR A 112 0.89 -38.87 8.68
C THR A 112 1.05 -37.80 9.75
N GLN A 113 1.81 -38.08 10.81
CA GLN A 113 2.03 -37.15 11.92
C GLN A 113 3.52 -36.79 12.02
N PRO A 114 3.88 -35.49 12.00
CA PRO A 114 5.24 -35.07 12.32
C PRO A 114 5.53 -35.29 13.81
N LEU A 115 6.81 -35.31 14.19
CA LEU A 115 7.20 -35.19 15.59
C LEU A 115 6.83 -33.78 16.13
N PRO A 116 6.62 -33.62 17.45
CA PRO A 116 6.73 -32.32 18.10
C PRO A 116 8.10 -31.68 17.81
N THR A 117 8.23 -30.37 18.02
CA THR A 117 9.49 -29.66 17.77
C THR A 117 10.65 -30.31 18.54
N PRO A 118 11.66 -30.90 17.86
CA PRO A 118 12.77 -31.56 18.51
C PRO A 118 13.81 -30.53 19.00
N ASP A 119 14.58 -30.89 20.02
CA ASP A 119 15.73 -30.12 20.49
C ASP A 119 16.88 -30.15 19.47
N VAL A 120 17.08 -31.31 18.82
CA VAL A 120 18.09 -31.52 17.77
C VAL A 120 17.51 -32.39 16.67
N THR A 121 17.88 -32.08 15.43
CA THR A 121 17.55 -32.89 14.25
C THR A 121 18.81 -33.55 13.71
N GLY A 122 18.85 -34.87 13.77
CA GLY A 122 19.79 -35.76 13.10
C GLY A 122 19.24 -36.33 11.79
N THR A 123 20.02 -37.23 11.19
CA THR A 123 19.69 -37.87 9.90
C THR A 123 19.94 -39.38 9.91
N ILE A 124 20.02 -40.00 11.08
CA ILE A 124 20.32 -41.42 11.23
C ILE A 124 19.09 -42.25 10.82
N PRO A 125 19.19 -43.13 9.80
CA PRO A 125 18.14 -44.11 9.55
C PRO A 125 18.23 -45.26 10.54
N MET A 126 17.18 -45.48 11.32
CA MET A 126 17.13 -46.50 12.37
C MET A 126 16.28 -47.70 11.95
N GLY A 127 16.55 -48.86 12.54
CA GLY A 127 15.81 -50.09 12.27
C GLY A 127 14.56 -50.17 13.14
N GLY A 128 13.37 -50.33 12.55
CA GLY A 128 12.12 -50.38 13.31
C GLY A 128 11.91 -51.63 14.17
N THR A 129 12.55 -52.75 13.82
CA THR A 129 12.42 -54.03 14.56
C THR A 129 13.66 -54.41 15.35
N GLY A 130 14.76 -53.66 15.21
CA GLY A 130 15.99 -53.90 15.97
C GLY A 130 17.13 -52.96 15.60
N GLY A 131 17.95 -52.65 16.58
CA GLY A 131 19.08 -51.72 16.48
C GLY A 131 19.70 -51.45 17.85
N THR A 132 20.72 -50.61 17.89
CA THR A 132 21.36 -50.17 19.13
C THR A 132 21.54 -48.66 19.11
N VAL A 133 21.13 -47.99 20.19
CA VAL A 133 21.40 -46.56 20.44
C VAL A 133 22.29 -46.43 21.66
N ALA A 134 23.33 -45.59 21.58
CA ALA A 134 24.20 -45.24 22.69
C ALA A 134 24.20 -43.72 22.90
N LEU A 135 24.03 -43.27 24.13
CA LEU A 135 24.30 -41.90 24.55
C LEU A 135 25.77 -41.79 24.94
N VAL A 136 26.52 -40.86 24.35
CA VAL A 136 27.99 -40.82 24.45
C VAL A 136 28.47 -39.41 24.82
N LYS A 137 29.35 -39.31 25.84
CA LYS A 137 30.05 -38.08 26.27
C LYS A 137 31.19 -37.68 25.30
N SER A 138 30.92 -37.77 23.99
CA SER A 138 31.81 -37.44 22.89
C SER A 138 31.02 -37.41 21.59
N THR A 139 31.44 -36.61 20.61
CA THR A 139 30.93 -36.66 19.23
C THR A 139 31.77 -37.55 18.31
N THR A 140 32.80 -38.22 18.83
CA THR A 140 33.59 -39.19 18.07
C THR A 140 32.82 -40.50 17.96
N ALA A 141 32.67 -41.01 16.74
CA ALA A 141 32.00 -42.28 16.50
C ALA A 141 32.68 -43.43 17.28
N LEU A 142 31.88 -44.21 17.99
CA LEU A 142 32.32 -45.41 18.69
C LEU A 142 32.93 -46.43 17.71
N THR A 143 33.85 -47.24 18.20
CA THR A 143 34.48 -48.34 17.42
C THR A 143 34.29 -49.70 18.08
N CYS A 144 33.65 -49.72 19.25
CA CYS A 144 33.42 -50.94 20.01
C CYS A 144 32.47 -51.89 19.26
N THR A 145 32.68 -53.19 19.47
CA THR A 145 31.79 -54.25 18.99
C THR A 145 31.08 -54.90 20.18
N ALA A 146 30.17 -55.86 19.91
CA ALA A 146 29.36 -56.53 20.93
C ALA A 146 30.15 -57.09 22.14
N ALA A 147 31.42 -57.46 21.98
CA ALA A 147 32.24 -57.99 23.07
C ALA A 147 32.87 -56.91 23.96
N ASP A 148 33.03 -55.67 23.47
CA ASP A 148 33.86 -54.64 24.11
C ASP A 148 33.06 -53.39 24.52
N CYS A 149 31.86 -53.15 23.99
CA CYS A 149 31.08 -51.93 24.31
C CYS A 149 30.68 -51.81 25.79
N ALA A 150 30.58 -52.92 26.53
CA ALA A 150 30.31 -52.90 27.97
C ALA A 150 31.44 -52.27 28.81
N GLY A 151 32.63 -52.08 28.23
CA GLY A 151 33.79 -51.45 28.89
C GLY A 151 34.15 -50.05 28.37
N GLU A 152 33.34 -49.46 27.49
CA GLU A 152 33.63 -48.17 26.87
C GLU A 152 33.21 -47.01 27.78
N ALA A 153 34.19 -46.33 28.36
CA ALA A 153 33.96 -45.30 29.39
C ALA A 153 33.26 -44.03 28.88
N SER A 154 33.20 -43.82 27.56
CA SER A 154 32.50 -42.67 26.98
C SER A 154 30.99 -42.88 26.84
N ILE A 155 30.49 -44.12 26.94
CA ILE A 155 29.07 -44.44 26.89
C ILE A 155 28.43 -44.10 28.23
N VAL A 156 27.38 -43.29 28.19
CA VAL A 156 26.56 -42.86 29.33
C VAL A 156 25.40 -43.81 29.55
N ASP A 157 24.77 -44.26 28.46
CA ASP A 157 23.62 -45.16 28.48
C ASP A 157 23.54 -45.86 27.11
N LEU A 158 23.03 -47.08 27.06
CA LEU A 158 22.99 -47.89 25.85
C LEU A 158 21.73 -48.75 25.80
N VAL A 159 20.98 -48.65 24.71
CA VAL A 159 19.77 -49.46 24.47
C VAL A 159 19.95 -50.26 23.20
N GLY A 160 20.13 -51.57 23.36
CA GLY A 160 19.94 -52.55 22.28
C GLY A 160 18.51 -53.08 22.28
N TYR A 161 17.86 -53.10 21.13
CA TYR A 161 16.48 -53.57 20.98
C TYR A 161 16.31 -54.55 19.83
N GLY A 162 15.29 -55.41 19.92
CA GLY A 162 15.07 -56.51 18.98
C GLY A 162 16.17 -57.56 19.06
N SER A 163 16.81 -57.87 17.94
CA SER A 163 17.89 -58.87 17.87
C SER A 163 19.29 -58.26 18.02
N ALA A 164 19.41 -57.10 18.66
CA ALA A 164 20.65 -56.32 18.70
C ALA A 164 21.84 -57.14 19.20
N ALA A 165 22.96 -57.08 18.47
CA ALA A 165 24.22 -57.71 18.83
C ALA A 165 24.93 -56.92 19.94
N ILE A 166 24.85 -55.59 19.89
CA ILE A 166 25.32 -54.68 20.94
C ILE A 166 24.11 -54.30 21.80
N ARG A 167 24.17 -54.63 23.08
CA ARG A 167 23.15 -54.34 24.08
C ARG A 167 23.81 -54.38 25.45
N GLU A 168 23.05 -54.04 26.47
CA GLU A 168 23.39 -54.41 27.83
C GLU A 168 23.14 -55.92 28.06
N THR A 169 22.74 -56.34 29.26
CA THR A 169 22.59 -57.76 29.58
C THR A 169 21.70 -58.53 28.60
N ASN A 170 20.49 -58.03 28.29
CA ASN A 170 19.61 -58.57 27.25
C ASN A 170 18.97 -57.42 26.44
N PRO A 171 18.63 -57.61 25.15
CA PRO A 171 18.00 -56.55 24.35
C PRO A 171 16.52 -56.34 24.71
N ALA A 172 16.04 -55.10 24.60
CA ALA A 172 14.64 -54.76 24.72
C ALA A 172 13.78 -55.49 23.67
N ALA A 173 12.65 -56.05 24.08
CA ALA A 173 11.77 -56.83 23.19
C ALA A 173 10.57 -56.01 22.70
N GLY A 174 10.02 -56.40 21.54
CA GLY A 174 8.72 -55.91 21.07
C GLY A 174 8.74 -54.66 20.17
N ALA A 175 9.92 -54.10 19.87
CA ALA A 175 10.07 -53.01 18.89
C ALA A 175 9.49 -53.41 17.52
N SER A 176 8.77 -52.48 16.88
CA SER A 176 8.21 -52.70 15.54
C SER A 176 8.04 -51.37 14.79
N ASN A 177 7.57 -51.43 13.55
CA ASN A 177 7.23 -50.21 12.80
C ASN A 177 6.17 -49.35 13.52
N THR A 178 5.37 -49.92 14.42
CA THR A 178 4.29 -49.21 15.13
C THR A 178 4.57 -48.99 16.61
N LEU A 179 5.63 -49.58 17.17
CA LEU A 179 5.91 -49.53 18.61
C LEU A 179 7.36 -49.12 18.84
N SER A 180 7.56 -48.14 19.72
CA SER A 180 8.87 -47.78 20.27
C SER A 180 9.23 -48.70 21.43
N VAL A 181 10.47 -48.62 21.92
CA VAL A 181 10.85 -49.16 23.23
C VAL A 181 10.99 -48.00 24.21
N GLN A 182 10.25 -48.06 25.31
CA GLN A 182 10.17 -47.02 26.33
C GLN A 182 10.72 -47.54 27.66
N ARG A 183 11.51 -46.70 28.34
CA ARG A 183 12.10 -47.00 29.64
C ARG A 183 11.00 -47.08 30.70
N LYS A 184 11.05 -48.10 31.54
CA LYS A 184 10.14 -48.30 32.67
C LYS A 184 10.57 -47.44 33.85
N GLU A 185 9.59 -47.06 34.67
CA GLU A 185 9.77 -46.29 35.91
C GLU A 185 10.66 -46.99 36.97
N THR A 186 10.98 -48.28 36.79
CA THR A 186 11.74 -49.09 37.76
C THR A 186 13.26 -48.84 37.75
N GLY A 187 13.78 -48.03 36.81
CA GLY A 187 15.18 -47.58 36.79
C GLY A 187 16.00 -48.06 35.59
N ASP A 188 17.31 -47.91 35.70
CA ASP A 188 18.33 -48.39 34.77
C ASP A 188 19.12 -49.50 35.48
N THR A 189 18.98 -50.75 35.04
CA THR A 189 19.50 -51.95 35.73
C THR A 189 20.63 -52.63 34.96
N ASP A 190 21.14 -51.97 33.91
CA ASP A 190 22.08 -52.52 32.94
C ASP A 190 21.52 -53.81 32.25
N ASP A 191 20.19 -53.90 32.10
CA ASP A 191 19.52 -54.94 31.33
C ASP A 191 18.35 -54.33 30.54
N ASN A 192 18.59 -54.00 29.26
CA ASN A 192 17.58 -53.38 28.40
C ASN A 192 16.24 -54.16 28.34
N ALA A 193 16.22 -55.49 28.51
CA ALA A 193 14.97 -56.26 28.56
C ALA A 193 14.18 -56.03 29.87
N ALA A 194 14.89 -55.82 30.97
CA ALA A 194 14.30 -55.46 32.25
C ALA A 194 13.83 -53.99 32.24
N ASP A 195 14.58 -53.11 31.59
CA ASP A 195 14.40 -51.66 31.70
C ASP A 195 13.45 -51.08 30.65
N PHE A 196 13.26 -51.74 29.50
CA PHE A 196 12.39 -51.23 28.44
C PHE A 196 11.20 -52.13 28.16
N ALA A 197 10.11 -51.53 27.69
CA ALA A 197 8.93 -52.23 27.16
C ALA A 197 8.48 -51.59 25.86
N ALA A 198 7.90 -52.39 24.96
CA ALA A 198 7.31 -51.87 23.75
C ALA A 198 5.94 -51.23 24.01
N ALA A 199 5.73 -50.04 23.47
CA ALA A 199 4.48 -49.27 23.60
C ALA A 199 4.27 -48.37 22.37
N ASP A 200 3.09 -47.75 22.27
CA ASP A 200 2.81 -46.78 21.22
C ASP A 200 3.74 -45.56 21.39
N PRO A 201 4.37 -45.04 20.31
CA PRO A 201 5.35 -43.97 20.42
C PRO A 201 4.78 -42.68 21.05
N THR A 202 5.49 -42.10 22.03
CA THR A 202 5.06 -40.92 22.79
C THR A 202 6.12 -39.82 22.85
N PRO A 203 6.60 -39.29 21.70
CA PRO A 203 7.59 -38.23 21.72
C PRO A 203 7.03 -36.99 22.42
N LYS A 204 7.74 -36.45 23.40
CA LYS A 204 7.34 -35.25 24.14
C LYS A 204 8.05 -34.01 23.60
N VAL A 205 7.43 -32.85 23.81
CA VAL A 205 8.09 -31.57 23.52
C VAL A 205 9.31 -31.43 24.44
N ALA A 206 10.35 -30.80 23.92
CA ALA A 206 11.49 -30.34 24.70
C ALA A 206 11.03 -29.67 26.00
N ASN A 207 11.43 -30.24 27.15
CA ASN A 207 11.05 -29.74 28.47
C ASN A 207 9.54 -29.78 28.81
N ASP A 208 8.85 -30.88 28.49
CA ASP A 208 7.45 -31.17 28.89
C ASP A 208 7.29 -31.94 30.23
N GLY A 209 8.32 -31.97 31.07
CA GLY A 209 8.20 -32.36 32.47
C GLY A 209 7.43 -31.28 33.22
N GLY A 210 6.10 -31.36 33.18
CA GLY A 210 5.18 -30.33 33.67
C GLY A 210 5.57 -29.69 35.00
N ASP A 211 6.02 -28.44 34.93
CA ASP A 211 5.52 -27.46 35.88
C ASP A 211 3.99 -27.39 35.66
N PRO A 212 3.15 -27.34 36.73
CA PRO A 212 1.79 -26.88 36.53
C PRO A 212 1.88 -25.55 35.78
N GLY A 213 1.15 -25.44 34.66
CA GLY A 213 1.08 -24.18 33.92
C GLY A 213 0.83 -23.03 34.91
N PRO A 214 1.39 -21.83 34.66
CA PRO A 214 1.40 -20.73 35.62
C PRO A 214 0.05 -20.63 36.34
N GLU A 215 0.06 -20.87 37.66
CA GLU A 215 -1.14 -20.86 38.48
C GLU A 215 -1.55 -19.41 38.74
N CYS A 216 -2.85 -19.15 38.83
CA CYS A 216 -3.29 -17.82 39.19
C CYS A 216 -2.93 -17.48 40.64
N PRO A 217 -2.30 -16.32 40.87
CA PRO A 217 -1.86 -15.93 42.19
C PRO A 217 -3.08 -15.64 43.08
N ALA A 218 -2.92 -15.83 44.39
CA ALA A 218 -3.98 -15.56 45.36
C ALA A 218 -4.36 -14.07 45.42
N GLU A 219 -3.39 -13.19 45.16
CA GLU A 219 -3.55 -11.74 45.09
C GLU A 219 -2.78 -11.23 43.87
N PRO A 220 -3.23 -10.15 43.21
CA PRO A 220 -2.49 -9.56 42.11
C PRO A 220 -1.14 -8.99 42.56
N GLY A 221 -0.22 -8.85 41.60
CA GLY A 221 1.05 -8.19 41.81
C GLY A 221 0.92 -6.70 42.17
N PRO A 222 2.06 -6.04 42.47
CA PRO A 222 2.07 -4.65 42.93
C PRO A 222 1.72 -3.63 41.84
N ASN A 223 1.85 -3.99 40.56
CA ASN A 223 1.60 -3.11 39.42
C ASN A 223 0.25 -3.43 38.78
N ARG A 224 -0.49 -2.37 38.43
CA ARG A 224 -1.68 -2.40 37.60
C ARG A 224 -1.36 -1.89 36.21
N ILE A 225 -2.32 -1.99 35.29
CA ILE A 225 -2.08 -1.61 33.90
C ILE A 225 -1.85 -0.09 33.78
N HIS A 226 -2.55 0.75 34.53
CA HIS A 226 -2.25 2.19 34.60
C HIS A 226 -0.85 2.51 35.14
N ASP A 227 -0.26 1.68 36.00
CA ASP A 227 1.13 1.85 36.44
C ASP A 227 2.13 1.51 35.32
N ILE A 228 1.75 0.61 34.41
CA ILE A 228 2.54 0.19 33.26
C ILE A 228 2.45 1.24 32.15
N GLN A 229 1.26 1.69 31.81
CA GLN A 229 1.05 2.75 30.83
C GLN A 229 1.65 4.07 31.34
N GLY A 230 1.30 4.46 32.57
CA GLY A 230 1.71 5.74 33.16
C GLY A 230 1.01 6.94 32.53
N ASP A 231 1.41 8.14 32.96
CA ASP A 231 0.83 9.43 32.52
C ASP A 231 1.65 10.10 31.42
N GLY A 232 2.57 9.39 30.76
CA GLY A 232 3.45 9.91 29.73
C GLY A 232 3.46 9.01 28.49
N TRP A 233 4.02 9.52 27.38
CA TRP A 233 4.15 8.81 26.10
C TRP A 233 5.11 7.61 26.09
N ILE A 234 5.90 7.48 27.15
CA ILE A 234 6.84 6.38 27.35
C ILE A 234 6.56 5.83 28.73
N SER A 235 6.39 4.51 28.80
CA SER A 235 6.10 3.83 30.05
C SER A 235 7.12 4.19 31.14
N PRO A 236 6.68 4.55 32.37
CA PRO A 236 7.59 4.73 33.50
C PRO A 236 8.27 3.42 33.93
N LEU A 237 7.77 2.27 33.46
CA LEU A 237 8.30 0.93 33.69
C LEU A 237 9.02 0.37 32.46
N HIS A 238 9.32 1.20 31.44
CA HIS A 238 10.06 0.76 30.26
C HIS A 238 11.35 0.02 30.65
N GLY A 239 11.46 -1.24 30.23
CA GLY A 239 12.63 -2.08 30.49
C GLY A 239 12.60 -2.84 31.82
N ASP A 240 11.64 -2.56 32.70
CA ASP A 240 11.49 -3.22 33.99
C ASP A 240 10.59 -4.47 33.90
N PRO A 241 10.82 -5.47 34.77
CA PRO A 241 9.92 -6.61 34.89
C PRO A 241 8.67 -6.25 35.70
N VAL A 242 7.53 -6.79 35.28
CA VAL A 242 6.27 -6.77 36.03
C VAL A 242 5.82 -8.19 36.35
N ALA A 243 5.19 -8.35 37.50
CA ALA A 243 4.72 -9.65 37.99
C ALA A 243 3.23 -9.59 38.29
N ASP A 244 2.54 -10.66 37.92
CA ASP A 244 1.16 -10.94 38.31
C ASP A 244 0.15 -9.81 38.02
N VAL A 245 0.28 -9.17 36.86
CA VAL A 245 -0.58 -8.07 36.42
C VAL A 245 -1.95 -8.63 36.03
N PRO A 246 -3.04 -8.25 36.72
CA PRO A 246 -4.37 -8.76 36.42
C PRO A 246 -4.99 -8.05 35.22
N GLY A 247 -5.75 -8.77 34.40
CA GLY A 247 -6.56 -8.17 33.34
C GLY A 247 -7.51 -9.16 32.69
N VAL A 248 -8.51 -8.67 31.96
CA VAL A 248 -9.40 -9.49 31.12
C VAL A 248 -8.98 -9.35 29.66
N VAL A 249 -8.86 -10.47 28.95
CA VAL A 249 -8.52 -10.50 27.53
C VAL A 249 -9.66 -9.90 26.71
N THR A 250 -9.40 -8.78 26.03
CA THR A 250 -10.39 -8.05 25.23
C THR A 250 -10.34 -8.40 23.74
N ALA A 251 -9.15 -8.76 23.23
CA ALA A 251 -8.96 -9.22 21.86
C ALA A 251 -7.74 -10.14 21.73
N VAL A 252 -7.73 -10.98 20.70
CA VAL A 252 -6.63 -11.92 20.40
C VAL A 252 -6.19 -11.76 18.95
N ARG A 253 -4.89 -11.59 18.72
CA ARG A 253 -4.26 -11.49 17.39
C ARG A 253 -3.32 -12.69 17.18
N THR A 254 -3.71 -13.61 16.31
CA THR A 254 -2.94 -14.84 16.02
C THR A 254 -1.87 -14.65 14.94
N GLN A 255 -1.99 -13.58 14.15
CA GLN A 255 -1.03 -13.17 13.13
C GLN A 255 0.02 -12.22 13.71
N SER A 256 1.12 -11.98 12.99
CA SER A 256 2.19 -11.07 13.46
C SER A 256 1.72 -9.60 13.43
N PRO A 257 2.02 -8.76 14.46
CA PRO A 257 2.61 -9.13 15.74
C PRO A 257 1.62 -9.95 16.57
N ARG A 258 2.04 -11.14 17.00
CA ARG A 258 1.14 -12.09 17.66
C ARG A 258 1.03 -11.78 19.14
N GLY A 259 -0.20 -11.76 19.65
CA GLY A 259 -0.46 -11.42 21.05
C GLY A 259 -1.95 -11.26 21.35
N TYR A 260 -2.24 -10.56 22.43
CA TYR A 260 -3.60 -10.29 22.89
C TYR A 260 -3.61 -9.04 23.79
N TRP A 261 -4.74 -8.36 23.86
CA TRP A 261 -4.92 -7.19 24.73
C TRP A 261 -5.58 -7.64 26.03
N ILE A 262 -5.10 -7.08 27.14
CA ILE A 262 -5.75 -7.21 28.44
C ILE A 262 -6.14 -5.82 28.94
N GLN A 263 -7.26 -5.74 29.66
CA GLN A 263 -7.72 -4.50 30.28
C GLN A 263 -8.09 -4.74 31.75
N ASP A 264 -7.71 -3.82 32.64
CA ASP A 264 -7.94 -3.93 34.08
C ASP A 264 -9.44 -3.82 34.38
N THR A 265 -9.89 -4.57 35.37
CA THR A 265 -11.30 -4.58 35.82
C THR A 265 -11.53 -3.69 37.05
N ALA A 266 -10.46 -3.15 37.63
CA ALA A 266 -10.50 -2.12 38.66
C ALA A 266 -9.62 -0.94 38.21
N PRO A 267 -10.09 -0.18 37.21
CA PRO A 267 -9.38 0.99 36.69
C PRO A 267 -9.27 2.10 37.73
N ASP A 268 -8.32 3.01 37.54
CA ASP A 268 -8.23 4.24 38.30
C ASP A 268 -9.22 5.30 37.80
N SER A 269 -8.97 6.57 38.12
CA SER A 269 -9.80 7.69 37.68
C SER A 269 -8.99 8.79 37.00
N ASP A 270 -7.76 8.50 36.60
CA ASP A 270 -6.90 9.44 35.90
C ASP A 270 -7.20 9.38 34.39
N ALA A 271 -7.41 10.54 33.79
CA ALA A 271 -7.72 10.65 32.37
C ALA A 271 -6.46 10.64 31.50
N ALA A 272 -5.27 10.63 32.11
CA ALA A 272 -3.98 10.57 31.44
C ALA A 272 -3.42 9.16 31.29
N THR A 273 -3.99 8.15 31.96
CA THR A 273 -3.50 6.77 31.98
C THR A 273 -4.44 5.83 31.24
N SER A 274 -3.89 4.88 30.49
CA SER A 274 -4.66 3.77 29.92
C SER A 274 -4.79 2.60 30.91
N GLU A 275 -5.90 1.90 30.83
CA GLU A 275 -6.22 0.71 31.63
C GLU A 275 -6.02 -0.59 30.88
N ALA A 276 -5.43 -0.54 29.69
CA ALA A 276 -5.20 -1.70 28.84
C ALA A 276 -3.76 -1.72 28.28
N VAL A 277 -3.28 -2.91 27.95
CA VAL A 277 -1.93 -3.11 27.41
C VAL A 277 -1.92 -4.31 26.46
N PHE A 278 -1.08 -4.23 25.42
CA PHE A 278 -0.85 -5.36 24.54
C PHE A 278 0.18 -6.33 25.13
N VAL A 279 -0.10 -7.63 25.08
CA VAL A 279 0.80 -8.69 25.53
C VAL A 279 1.38 -9.38 24.30
N TYR A 280 2.65 -9.11 24.00
CA TYR A 280 3.35 -9.63 22.83
C TYR A 280 3.87 -11.05 23.08
N ALA A 281 3.31 -12.01 22.35
CA ALA A 281 3.62 -13.44 22.49
C ALA A 281 4.80 -13.91 21.61
N GLY A 282 5.37 -13.03 20.78
CA GLY A 282 6.43 -13.41 19.85
C GLY A 282 6.01 -14.54 18.91
N SER A 283 6.82 -15.59 18.85
CA SER A 283 6.52 -16.79 18.04
C SER A 283 5.69 -17.85 18.77
N ALA A 284 5.40 -17.67 20.07
CA ALA A 284 4.61 -18.62 20.85
C ALA A 284 3.14 -18.64 20.36
N PRO A 285 2.44 -19.78 20.44
CA PRO A 285 1.01 -19.82 20.17
C PRO A 285 0.25 -19.04 21.26
N VAL A 286 -0.75 -18.25 20.87
CA VAL A 286 -1.66 -17.61 21.83
C VAL A 286 -2.72 -18.62 22.24
N THR A 287 -2.74 -18.96 23.52
CA THR A 287 -3.63 -20.00 24.09
C THR A 287 -4.83 -19.45 24.86
N VAL A 288 -4.84 -18.14 25.15
CA VAL A 288 -5.94 -17.44 25.81
C VAL A 288 -7.08 -17.11 24.85
N GLN A 289 -8.26 -16.86 25.41
CA GLN A 289 -9.48 -16.49 24.69
C GLN A 289 -10.04 -15.16 25.20
N VAL A 290 -10.79 -14.45 24.35
CA VAL A 290 -11.54 -13.25 24.75
C VAL A 290 -12.48 -13.60 25.92
N GLY A 291 -12.44 -12.79 26.98
CA GLY A 291 -13.18 -13.02 28.23
C GLY A 291 -12.43 -13.89 29.25
N ASP A 292 -11.22 -14.36 28.96
CA ASP A 292 -10.35 -14.93 30.00
C ASP A 292 -9.85 -13.83 30.94
N ALA A 293 -10.01 -14.03 32.25
CA ALA A 293 -9.31 -13.24 33.26
C ALA A 293 -7.94 -13.88 33.47
N VAL A 294 -6.87 -13.10 33.30
CA VAL A 294 -5.49 -13.57 33.31
C VAL A 294 -4.65 -12.82 34.34
N SER A 295 -3.56 -13.47 34.77
CA SER A 295 -2.44 -12.85 35.47
C SER A 295 -1.22 -12.94 34.58
N VAL A 296 -0.61 -11.80 34.23
CA VAL A 296 0.52 -11.73 33.29
C VAL A 296 1.77 -11.22 34.00
N SER A 297 2.85 -11.97 33.89
CA SER A 297 4.20 -11.52 34.25
C SER A 297 5.04 -11.39 32.99
N GLY A 298 5.98 -10.45 32.96
CA GLY A 298 6.83 -10.23 31.79
C GLY A 298 7.71 -9.01 31.93
N LYS A 299 8.18 -8.47 30.80
CA LYS A 299 8.99 -7.26 30.74
C LYS A 299 8.27 -6.18 29.95
N VAL A 300 8.13 -4.99 30.52
CA VAL A 300 7.52 -3.85 29.85
C VAL A 300 8.48 -3.29 28.80
N SER A 301 7.94 -2.93 27.64
CA SER A 301 8.67 -2.33 26.53
C SER A 301 7.79 -1.30 25.83
N ASP A 302 8.40 -0.23 25.35
CA ASP A 302 7.82 0.71 24.40
C ASP A 302 8.34 0.30 23.02
N PHE A 303 7.45 -0.25 22.20
CA PHE A 303 7.79 -0.82 20.91
C PHE A 303 7.48 0.18 19.80
N TYR A 304 8.52 0.56 19.05
CA TYR A 304 8.38 1.37 17.85
C TYR A 304 8.16 0.49 16.63
N GLN A 305 7.06 0.70 15.91
CA GLN A 305 6.90 0.13 14.57
C GLN A 305 7.88 0.83 13.62
N LEU A 306 8.72 0.04 12.96
CA LEU A 306 9.76 0.56 12.06
C LEU A 306 9.39 0.29 10.61
N SER A 307 9.44 1.33 9.78
CA SER A 307 9.41 1.18 8.32
C SER A 307 10.70 0.51 7.83
N SER A 308 10.68 -0.04 6.62
CA SER A 308 11.87 -0.67 6.03
C SER A 308 13.04 0.31 5.97
N GLY A 309 14.18 -0.07 6.59
CA GLY A 309 15.38 0.76 6.66
C GLY A 309 15.42 1.75 7.84
N GLU A 310 14.34 1.88 8.60
CA GLU A 310 14.35 2.64 9.84
C GLU A 310 14.99 1.86 11.00
N THR A 311 15.54 2.61 11.95
CA THR A 311 16.07 2.09 13.21
C THR A 311 15.73 3.07 14.32
N PHE A 312 15.52 2.57 15.54
CA PHE A 312 15.60 3.45 16.71
C PHE A 312 17.06 3.93 16.88
N PRO A 313 17.33 5.23 17.12
CA PRO A 313 16.40 6.29 17.53
C PRO A 313 15.83 7.17 16.41
N ASN A 314 16.02 6.81 15.13
CA ASN A 314 15.75 7.69 13.98
C ASN A 314 14.32 7.62 13.44
N THR A 315 13.48 6.70 13.92
CA THR A 315 12.08 6.63 13.48
C THR A 315 11.28 7.84 13.97
N ALA A 316 10.34 8.30 13.14
CA ALA A 316 9.37 9.34 13.49
C ALA A 316 8.07 8.76 14.07
N ASN A 317 7.90 7.43 14.08
CA ASN A 317 6.71 6.79 14.62
C ASN A 317 6.65 6.89 16.15
N LEU A 318 5.45 6.77 16.68
CA LEU A 318 5.22 6.58 18.12
C LEU A 318 5.48 5.14 18.54
N SER A 319 5.83 4.97 19.81
CA SER A 319 5.84 3.65 20.44
C SER A 319 4.44 3.21 20.84
N ILE A 320 4.29 1.91 21.07
CA ILE A 320 3.20 1.34 21.86
C ILE A 320 3.75 0.65 23.11
N THR A 321 3.08 0.76 24.23
CA THR A 321 3.45 0.03 25.45
C THR A 321 2.98 -1.43 25.37
N GLU A 322 3.91 -2.36 25.58
CA GLU A 322 3.63 -3.80 25.55
C GLU A 322 4.34 -4.57 26.68
N ILE A 323 3.77 -5.72 27.04
CA ILE A 323 4.42 -6.73 27.90
C ILE A 323 5.02 -7.82 27.00
N THR A 324 6.34 -7.97 27.06
CA THR A 324 7.13 -8.94 26.28
C THR A 324 7.57 -10.12 27.14
N ASN A 325 7.91 -11.24 26.47
CA ASN A 325 8.26 -12.52 27.11
C ASN A 325 7.23 -12.94 28.18
N PRO A 326 5.93 -12.95 27.85
CA PRO A 326 4.89 -13.10 28.85
C PRO A 326 4.82 -14.52 29.41
N VAL A 327 4.57 -14.60 30.71
CA VAL A 327 4.08 -15.80 31.40
C VAL A 327 2.65 -15.51 31.84
N THR A 328 1.70 -16.33 31.37
CA THR A 328 0.28 -16.05 31.47
C THR A 328 -0.48 -17.16 32.16
N ALA A 329 -1.04 -16.86 33.34
CA ALA A 329 -1.98 -17.72 34.04
C ALA A 329 -3.43 -17.37 33.64
N VAL A 330 -4.26 -18.35 33.32
CA VAL A 330 -5.71 -18.15 33.11
C VAL A 330 -6.46 -18.44 34.41
N CYS A 331 -7.06 -17.41 34.99
CA CYS A 331 -7.69 -17.47 36.32
C CYS A 331 -9.15 -17.89 36.25
N SER A 332 -9.83 -17.49 35.18
CA SER A 332 -11.19 -17.91 34.85
C SER A 332 -11.50 -17.55 33.40
N SER A 333 -12.53 -18.17 32.83
CA SER A 333 -12.94 -17.98 31.45
C SER A 333 -14.40 -17.55 31.34
N GLY A 334 -14.75 -16.85 30.26
CA GLY A 334 -16.12 -16.40 29.98
C GLY A 334 -16.58 -15.23 30.86
N ASN A 335 -15.63 -14.42 31.34
CA ASN A 335 -15.93 -13.21 32.09
C ASN A 335 -16.53 -12.12 31.19
N PRO A 336 -17.36 -11.22 31.74
CA PRO A 336 -17.75 -10.02 30.99
C PRO A 336 -16.52 -9.17 30.67
N LEU A 337 -16.51 -8.59 29.48
CA LEU A 337 -15.48 -7.61 29.11
C LEU A 337 -15.67 -6.31 29.90
N PRO A 338 -14.58 -5.55 30.17
CA PRO A 338 -14.68 -4.17 30.60
C PRO A 338 -15.61 -3.34 29.70
N SER A 339 -16.21 -2.29 30.26
CA SER A 339 -17.13 -1.44 29.50
C SER A 339 -16.41 -0.77 28.32
N THR A 340 -16.93 -0.97 27.12
CA THR A 340 -16.45 -0.29 25.91
C THR A 340 -16.72 1.21 26.00
N GLU A 341 -15.70 2.04 25.80
CA GLU A 341 -15.86 3.49 25.71
C GLU A 341 -16.41 3.87 24.33
N THR A 342 -17.51 4.61 24.29
CA THR A 342 -18.03 5.16 23.02
C THR A 342 -17.33 6.47 22.72
N VAL A 343 -16.61 6.51 21.60
CA VAL A 343 -15.94 7.71 21.09
C VAL A 343 -16.93 8.50 20.24
N ALA A 344 -17.14 9.76 20.61
CA ALA A 344 -18.06 10.67 19.96
C ALA A 344 -17.35 11.95 19.51
N ALA A 345 -18.01 12.75 18.67
CA ALA A 345 -17.43 13.99 18.14
C ALA A 345 -16.94 14.95 19.24
N ASP A 346 -17.70 15.06 20.34
CA ASP A 346 -17.45 15.98 21.46
C ASP A 346 -16.39 15.48 22.45
N SER A 347 -16.00 14.21 22.37
CA SER A 347 -14.89 13.68 23.17
C SER A 347 -13.51 13.95 22.57
N ILE A 348 -13.45 14.25 21.27
CA ILE A 348 -12.19 14.46 20.55
C ILE A 348 -11.83 15.96 20.50
N PRO A 349 -10.62 16.36 20.97
CA PRO A 349 -10.17 17.75 20.87
C PRO A 349 -10.14 18.30 19.44
N ASP A 350 -10.20 19.63 19.29
CA ASP A 350 -10.15 20.31 17.98
C ASP A 350 -8.73 20.60 17.48
N VAL A 351 -7.72 20.16 18.24
CA VAL A 351 -6.30 20.24 17.88
C VAL A 351 -5.79 18.83 17.63
N TYR A 352 -5.20 18.58 16.47
CA TYR A 352 -4.74 17.23 16.12
C TYR A 352 -3.56 16.77 16.98
N ALA A 353 -2.46 17.53 16.92
CA ALA A 353 -1.18 17.21 17.55
C ALA A 353 -0.81 18.28 18.60
N PRO A 354 -0.18 17.89 19.72
CA PRO A 354 0.29 18.85 20.71
C PRO A 354 1.59 19.50 20.26
N THR A 355 1.87 20.71 20.75
CA THR A 355 3.15 21.38 20.51
C THR A 355 4.14 21.07 21.63
N ALA A 356 5.24 20.40 21.29
CA ALA A 356 6.33 20.10 22.22
C ALA A 356 7.51 21.09 22.10
N PRO A 357 8.23 21.42 23.19
CA PRO A 357 9.36 22.36 23.15
C PRO A 357 10.51 21.97 22.20
N THR A 358 10.73 20.67 22.03
CA THR A 358 11.78 20.09 21.18
C THR A 358 11.25 19.66 19.81
N GLY A 359 9.93 19.75 19.59
CA GLY A 359 9.22 19.12 18.48
C GLY A 359 8.91 17.64 18.71
N ASN A 360 9.46 16.96 19.73
CA ASN A 360 9.10 15.58 20.05
C ASN A 360 7.98 15.54 21.10
N VAL A 361 6.81 15.00 20.76
CA VAL A 361 5.66 14.88 21.68
C VAL A 361 5.97 14.01 22.89
N GLU A 362 6.91 13.05 22.79
CA GLU A 362 7.31 12.20 23.92
C GLU A 362 7.99 12.97 25.06
N ASP A 363 8.43 14.22 24.82
CA ASP A 363 8.96 15.10 25.87
C ASP A 363 7.86 15.76 26.71
N LEU A 364 6.58 15.56 26.36
CA LEU A 364 5.42 16.07 27.09
C LEU A 364 5.00 15.07 28.17
N ASN A 365 5.30 15.38 29.43
CA ASN A 365 4.71 14.69 30.58
C ASN A 365 4.08 15.72 31.55
N PRO A 366 2.83 15.51 32.00
CA PRO A 366 1.96 14.39 31.64
C PRO A 366 1.27 14.58 30.27
N VAL A 367 0.74 13.49 29.72
CA VAL A 367 -0.28 13.45 28.67
C VAL A 367 -1.52 14.19 29.18
N ASP A 368 -2.17 14.96 28.31
CA ASP A 368 -3.40 15.67 28.62
C ASP A 368 -4.43 15.36 27.53
N ALA A 369 -5.34 14.42 27.79
CA ALA A 369 -6.34 13.96 26.83
C ALA A 369 -7.29 15.08 26.32
N SER A 370 -7.29 16.26 26.93
CA SER A 370 -8.05 17.43 26.46
C SER A 370 -7.25 18.37 25.55
N ARG A 371 -5.93 18.20 25.49
CA ARG A 371 -5.00 19.07 24.75
C ARG A 371 -5.03 18.81 23.25
N SER A 372 -5.04 17.55 22.82
CA SER A 372 -4.99 17.16 21.41
C SER A 372 -5.60 15.78 21.13
N THR A 373 -5.93 15.50 19.86
CA THR A 373 -6.38 14.18 19.41
C THR A 373 -5.33 13.10 19.68
N MET A 374 -4.04 13.39 19.46
CA MET A 374 -2.99 12.41 19.75
C MET A 374 -2.91 12.10 21.26
N ASP A 375 -2.98 13.12 22.14
CA ASP A 375 -3.04 12.90 23.59
C ASP A 375 -4.27 12.08 24.02
N PHE A 376 -5.42 12.34 23.38
CA PHE A 376 -6.65 11.61 23.64
C PHE A 376 -6.50 10.10 23.38
N TRP A 377 -5.85 9.75 22.27
CA TRP A 377 -5.63 8.35 21.90
C TRP A 377 -4.51 7.68 22.69
N GLU A 378 -3.44 8.40 23.02
CA GLU A 378 -2.38 7.90 23.88
C GLU A 378 -2.90 7.48 25.26
N ALA A 379 -3.74 8.33 25.89
CA ALA A 379 -4.40 8.00 27.15
C ALA A 379 -5.38 6.81 27.06
N ARG A 380 -5.61 6.25 25.86
CA ARG A 380 -6.51 5.12 25.59
C ARG A 380 -5.79 3.94 24.94
N GLU A 381 -4.46 3.95 24.86
CA GLU A 381 -3.69 2.90 24.20
C GLU A 381 -4.11 1.50 24.70
N GLY A 382 -4.54 0.61 23.80
CA GLY A 382 -5.02 -0.73 24.14
C GLY A 382 -6.45 -0.83 24.67
N MET A 383 -7.10 0.29 25.04
CA MET A 383 -8.44 0.25 25.67
C MET A 383 -9.51 -0.13 24.66
N LEU A 384 -10.53 -0.87 25.13
CA LEU A 384 -11.67 -1.24 24.31
C LEU A 384 -12.56 -0.01 24.01
N VAL A 385 -12.54 0.45 22.76
CA VAL A 385 -13.34 1.59 22.29
C VAL A 385 -14.37 1.16 21.23
N SER A 386 -15.34 2.03 20.98
CA SER A 386 -16.31 1.88 19.89
C SER A 386 -16.64 3.21 19.22
N VAL A 387 -16.84 3.16 17.92
CA VAL A 387 -17.54 4.19 17.14
C VAL A 387 -18.81 3.59 16.57
N SER A 388 -19.83 4.40 16.29
CA SER A 388 -21.11 3.91 15.74
C SER A 388 -21.61 4.80 14.63
N ASP A 389 -22.16 4.18 13.58
CA ASP A 389 -22.74 4.88 12.42
C ASP A 389 -21.77 5.92 11.82
N ALA A 390 -20.49 5.54 11.70
CA ALA A 390 -19.41 6.44 11.33
C ALA A 390 -19.20 6.46 9.80
N ARG A 391 -18.98 7.67 9.25
CA ARG A 391 -18.80 7.87 7.80
C ARG A 391 -17.40 7.48 7.38
N VAL A 392 -17.31 6.79 6.25
CA VAL A 392 -16.07 6.42 5.57
C VAL A 392 -15.51 7.63 4.85
N VAL A 393 -14.25 7.96 5.13
CA VAL A 393 -13.54 9.14 4.56
C VAL A 393 -12.31 8.78 3.75
N GLY A 394 -11.92 7.51 3.75
CA GLY A 394 -10.96 6.93 2.80
C GLY A 394 -11.45 5.56 2.35
N PRO A 395 -11.30 5.21 1.06
CA PRO A 395 -11.78 3.93 0.56
C PRO A 395 -11.05 2.76 1.26
N GLY A 396 -11.72 1.62 1.38
CA GLY A 396 -11.08 0.41 1.86
C GLY A 396 -9.90 0.02 0.96
N ASN A 397 -8.74 -0.26 1.55
CA ASN A 397 -7.50 -0.54 0.82
C ASN A 397 -7.15 -2.05 0.77
N GLU A 398 -6.12 -2.41 -0.01
CA GLU A 398 -5.65 -3.79 -0.14
C GLU A 398 -5.07 -4.39 1.16
N PHE A 399 -4.70 -3.54 2.12
CA PHE A 399 -4.22 -3.93 3.44
C PHE A 399 -5.34 -4.27 4.42
N GLY A 400 -6.61 -4.12 3.99
CA GLY A 400 -7.78 -4.41 4.82
C GLY A 400 -8.03 -3.34 5.87
N GLU A 401 -7.62 -2.11 5.61
CA GLU A 401 -7.88 -0.94 6.45
C GLU A 401 -8.98 -0.07 5.86
N ILE A 402 -9.68 0.68 6.72
CA ILE A 402 -10.66 1.68 6.31
C ILE A 402 -10.60 2.89 7.24
N TYR A 403 -10.75 4.09 6.69
CA TYR A 403 -10.73 5.33 7.47
C TYR A 403 -12.13 5.85 7.69
N LEU A 404 -12.44 6.18 8.94
CA LEU A 404 -13.71 6.75 9.37
C LEU A 404 -13.52 8.15 9.93
N THR A 405 -14.61 8.89 10.05
CA THR A 405 -14.67 10.12 10.85
C THR A 405 -15.74 10.04 11.93
N VAL A 406 -15.40 10.50 13.13
CA VAL A 406 -16.36 10.81 14.21
C VAL A 406 -16.81 12.28 14.19
N LYS A 407 -16.17 13.14 13.38
CA LYS A 407 -16.54 14.55 13.16
C LYS A 407 -16.95 14.76 11.69
N PRO A 408 -18.16 14.34 11.28
CA PRO A 408 -18.57 14.35 9.87
C PRO A 408 -18.68 15.74 9.23
N ASP A 409 -18.70 16.82 10.01
CA ASP A 409 -18.78 18.19 9.48
C ASP A 409 -17.40 18.89 9.40
N GLU A 410 -16.37 18.30 9.99
CA GLU A 410 -15.00 18.83 9.98
C GLU A 410 -14.39 18.63 8.59
N TYR A 411 -14.10 19.74 7.89
CA TYR A 411 -13.51 19.77 6.54
C TYR A 411 -14.21 18.84 5.52
N ALA A 412 -15.52 18.67 5.62
CA ALA A 412 -16.26 17.73 4.77
C ALA A 412 -16.13 18.08 3.27
N SER A 413 -15.81 17.08 2.44
CA SER A 413 -15.92 17.23 0.98
C SER A 413 -17.38 17.12 0.53
N GLU A 414 -17.69 17.59 -0.68
CA GLU A 414 -19.05 17.47 -1.23
C GLU A 414 -19.53 16.01 -1.34
N ARG A 415 -18.58 15.07 -1.44
CA ARG A 415 -18.82 13.65 -1.69
C ARG A 415 -18.61 12.77 -0.45
N GLY A 416 -18.51 13.40 0.72
CA GLY A 416 -18.47 12.72 2.02
C GLY A 416 -17.07 12.38 2.54
N GLY A 417 -16.01 12.82 1.85
CA GLY A 417 -14.63 12.74 2.30
C GLY A 417 -14.27 13.83 3.30
N THR A 418 -12.97 14.00 3.55
CA THR A 418 -12.42 15.04 4.43
C THR A 418 -11.25 15.73 3.74
N VAL A 419 -11.42 17.00 3.36
CA VAL A 419 -10.45 17.74 2.55
C VAL A 419 -9.29 18.25 3.38
N ASN A 420 -8.09 18.15 2.83
CA ASN A 420 -6.90 18.80 3.35
C ASN A 420 -6.95 20.31 3.10
N THR A 421 -7.11 21.10 4.15
CA THR A 421 -7.22 22.56 4.06
C THR A 421 -5.94 23.31 4.46
N GLY A 422 -4.87 22.60 4.84
CA GLY A 422 -3.61 23.21 5.26
C GLY A 422 -2.72 22.26 6.07
N TYR A 423 -1.42 22.56 6.16
CA TYR A 423 -0.47 21.74 6.93
C TYR A 423 -0.79 21.64 8.42
N ASP A 424 -1.44 22.67 8.99
CA ASP A 424 -1.81 22.70 10.41
C ASP A 424 -3.23 22.17 10.66
N ASN A 425 -3.94 21.70 9.62
CA ASN A 425 -5.36 21.34 9.66
C ASN A 425 -5.59 19.83 9.45
N THR A 426 -4.77 18.97 10.08
CA THR A 426 -5.03 17.53 10.07
C THR A 426 -6.40 17.25 10.73
N PRO A 427 -7.32 16.52 10.07
CA PRO A 427 -8.66 16.29 10.60
C PRO A 427 -8.64 15.53 11.93
N THR A 428 -9.27 16.08 12.95
CA THR A 428 -9.23 15.56 14.32
C THR A 428 -10.15 14.37 14.53
N GLY A 429 -11.28 14.30 13.82
CA GLY A 429 -12.22 13.19 13.92
C GLY A 429 -11.81 11.90 13.20
N ARG A 430 -10.67 11.88 12.51
CA ARG A 430 -10.20 10.77 11.68
C ARG A 430 -9.75 9.58 12.52
N ILE A 431 -10.15 8.37 12.14
CA ILE A 431 -9.69 7.13 12.76
C ILE A 431 -9.54 6.01 11.73
N VAL A 432 -8.42 5.29 11.78
CA VAL A 432 -8.22 4.07 11.00
C VAL A 432 -8.82 2.86 11.71
N VAL A 433 -9.44 1.96 10.96
CA VAL A 433 -9.95 0.68 11.45
C VAL A 433 -9.25 -0.44 10.69
N PHE A 434 -8.66 -1.36 11.44
CA PHE A 434 -8.02 -2.56 10.92
C PHE A 434 -8.46 -3.76 11.75
N PRO A 435 -8.79 -4.91 11.14
CA PRO A 435 -9.38 -6.02 11.88
C PRO A 435 -8.30 -6.80 12.62
N VAL A 436 -8.59 -7.29 13.84
CA VAL A 436 -7.68 -8.24 14.53
C VAL A 436 -7.54 -9.56 13.77
N SER A 437 -8.54 -9.90 12.95
CA SER A 437 -8.58 -11.06 12.07
C SER A 437 -9.58 -10.83 10.92
N GLY A 438 -9.26 -11.33 9.72
CA GLY A 438 -10.10 -11.16 8.54
C GLY A 438 -9.79 -9.86 7.78
N SER A 439 -10.79 -9.30 7.13
CA SER A 439 -10.71 -8.04 6.38
C SER A 439 -11.88 -7.14 6.76
N VAL A 440 -11.70 -5.81 6.68
CA VAL A 440 -12.85 -4.90 6.66
C VAL A 440 -13.62 -5.07 5.34
N PRO A 441 -14.93 -4.81 5.33
CA PRO A 441 -15.69 -4.77 4.08
C PRO A 441 -15.14 -3.68 3.14
N PRO A 442 -15.13 -3.91 1.82
CA PRO A 442 -14.86 -2.83 0.87
C PRO A 442 -15.96 -1.77 1.00
N ALA A 443 -15.56 -0.51 1.08
CA ALA A 443 -16.45 0.64 1.14
C ALA A 443 -15.78 1.84 0.48
N ASN A 444 -16.60 2.69 -0.11
CA ASN A 444 -16.16 3.91 -0.77
C ASN A 444 -16.24 5.10 0.21
N VAL A 445 -15.57 6.19 -0.12
CA VAL A 445 -15.79 7.48 0.55
C VAL A 445 -17.28 7.83 0.52
N GLY A 446 -17.78 8.37 1.64
CA GLY A 446 -19.19 8.73 1.80
C GLY A 446 -20.10 7.58 2.26
N ASP A 447 -19.66 6.31 2.16
CA ASP A 447 -20.38 5.19 2.79
C ASP A 447 -20.39 5.33 4.33
N THR A 448 -21.24 4.58 5.01
CA THR A 448 -21.35 4.57 6.48
C THR A 448 -21.14 3.15 7.00
N LEU A 449 -20.27 2.99 8.00
CA LEU A 449 -20.23 1.79 8.82
C LEU A 449 -21.31 1.88 9.91
N THR A 450 -22.44 1.24 9.62
CA THR A 450 -23.64 1.19 10.46
C THR A 450 -23.48 0.27 11.67
N GLY A 451 -24.03 0.69 12.80
CA GLY A 451 -23.86 0.02 14.09
C GLY A 451 -22.45 0.19 14.65
N ALA A 452 -22.13 -0.61 15.68
CA ALA A 452 -20.87 -0.49 16.39
C ALA A 452 -19.70 -1.14 15.63
N THR A 453 -18.63 -0.37 15.47
CA THR A 453 -17.27 -0.84 15.16
C THR A 453 -16.44 -0.68 16.41
N SER A 454 -15.87 -1.77 16.93
CA SER A 454 -15.23 -1.78 18.25
C SER A 454 -14.03 -2.72 18.34
N GLY A 455 -13.11 -2.38 19.23
CA GLY A 455 -11.87 -3.09 19.47
C GLY A 455 -10.89 -2.28 20.33
N PRO A 456 -9.76 -2.87 20.72
CA PRO A 456 -8.67 -2.14 21.36
C PRO A 456 -8.16 -0.99 20.49
N VAL A 457 -7.78 0.12 21.11
CA VAL A 457 -6.94 1.13 20.47
C VAL A 457 -5.56 0.52 20.22
N ASP A 458 -5.03 0.68 19.02
CA ASP A 458 -3.70 0.22 18.63
C ASP A 458 -3.10 1.28 17.68
N TYR A 459 -1.84 1.14 17.30
CA TYR A 459 -1.15 2.06 16.40
C TYR A 459 -0.80 1.36 15.08
N SER A 460 -1.18 1.96 13.96
CA SER A 460 -0.79 1.54 12.61
C SER A 460 0.31 2.44 12.06
N LEU A 461 1.39 1.81 11.55
CA LEU A 461 2.51 2.48 10.90
C LEU A 461 2.11 3.54 9.87
N TYR A 462 1.04 3.27 9.11
CA TYR A 462 0.58 4.14 8.02
C TYR A 462 -0.76 4.82 8.31
N GLY A 463 -1.25 4.82 9.55
CA GLY A 463 -2.55 5.42 9.90
C GLY A 463 -2.65 6.08 11.26
N GLY A 464 -1.61 5.98 12.10
CA GLY A 464 -1.62 6.47 13.48
C GLY A 464 -2.46 5.59 14.39
N TYR A 465 -3.02 6.18 15.45
CA TYR A 465 -3.95 5.48 16.33
C TYR A 465 -5.21 5.03 15.59
N GLY A 466 -5.66 3.81 15.87
CA GLY A 466 -6.81 3.19 15.25
C GLY A 466 -7.48 2.14 16.10
N ILE A 467 -8.57 1.57 15.58
CA ILE A 467 -9.29 0.48 16.24
C ILE A 467 -8.82 -0.84 15.63
N ALA A 468 -8.18 -1.67 16.44
CA ALA A 468 -7.96 -3.09 16.17
C ALA A 468 -9.30 -3.83 16.29
N ALA A 469 -10.12 -3.79 15.24
CA ALA A 469 -11.52 -4.16 15.31
C ALA A 469 -11.72 -5.66 15.55
N THR A 470 -12.45 -5.98 16.63
CA THR A 470 -13.03 -7.30 16.92
C THR A 470 -14.45 -7.41 16.39
N GLN A 471 -15.11 -6.27 16.21
CA GLN A 471 -16.40 -6.13 15.56
C GLN A 471 -16.32 -4.96 14.57
N VAL A 472 -16.80 -5.18 13.34
CA VAL A 472 -16.93 -4.16 12.31
C VAL A 472 -18.41 -3.98 11.99
N GLY A 473 -18.86 -2.73 11.90
CA GLY A 473 -20.22 -2.38 11.49
C GLY A 473 -20.57 -2.82 10.06
N GLY A 474 -21.85 -2.82 9.73
CA GLY A 474 -22.30 -3.13 8.37
C GLY A 474 -22.14 -1.93 7.43
N VAL A 475 -21.85 -2.15 6.15
CA VAL A 475 -21.72 -1.03 5.19
C VAL A 475 -23.08 -0.60 4.65
N ALA A 476 -23.39 0.69 4.74
CA ALA A 476 -24.48 1.34 4.01
C ALA A 476 -23.90 2.32 2.99
N SER A 477 -24.34 2.23 1.74
CA SER A 477 -23.77 3.06 0.67
C SER A 477 -24.17 4.52 0.80
N GLY A 478 -23.20 5.42 0.58
CA GLY A 478 -23.39 6.86 0.44
C GLY A 478 -23.92 7.28 -0.93
N GLY A 479 -23.94 6.36 -1.90
CA GLY A 479 -24.54 6.57 -3.21
C GLY A 479 -23.73 7.46 -4.15
N ILE A 480 -22.39 7.49 -4.01
CA ILE A 480 -21.52 8.19 -4.95
C ILE A 480 -21.38 7.41 -6.26
N ASP A 481 -21.42 8.14 -7.39
CA ASP A 481 -21.21 7.60 -8.73
C ASP A 481 -19.90 8.13 -9.32
N ARG A 482 -19.27 7.33 -10.20
CA ARG A 482 -18.10 7.76 -10.98
C ARG A 482 -18.52 8.86 -11.95
N GLN A 483 -17.77 9.96 -11.97
CA GLN A 483 -18.12 11.15 -12.75
C GLN A 483 -17.77 11.02 -14.24
N VAL A 484 -18.45 11.81 -15.06
CA VAL A 484 -18.17 11.99 -16.48
C VAL A 484 -18.01 13.48 -16.74
N ALA A 485 -16.87 13.87 -17.28
CA ALA A 485 -16.55 15.24 -17.62
C ALA A 485 -17.45 15.77 -18.74
N THR A 486 -17.58 17.09 -18.79
CA THR A 486 -18.20 17.75 -19.93
C THR A 486 -17.31 17.61 -21.18
N ALA A 487 -17.90 17.13 -22.27
CA ALA A 487 -17.19 17.00 -23.55
C ALA A 487 -16.81 18.38 -24.11
N GLN A 488 -15.62 18.47 -24.72
CA GLN A 488 -15.14 19.69 -25.35
C GLN A 488 -15.84 20.00 -26.67
N THR A 489 -15.96 21.29 -26.97
CA THR A 489 -16.55 21.76 -28.23
C THR A 489 -15.50 21.93 -29.32
N PRO A 490 -15.88 22.14 -30.60
CA PRO A 490 -14.93 22.34 -31.69
C PRO A 490 -13.96 23.52 -31.49
N GLU A 491 -14.39 24.54 -30.74
CA GLU A 491 -13.60 25.73 -30.38
C GLU A 491 -12.76 25.54 -29.11
N GLN A 492 -12.95 24.45 -28.38
CA GLN A 492 -12.20 24.13 -27.17
C GLN A 492 -11.14 23.06 -27.41
N LEU A 493 -9.96 23.27 -26.82
CA LEU A 493 -8.92 22.26 -26.68
C LEU A 493 -9.02 21.65 -25.28
N ALA A 494 -9.39 20.37 -25.17
CA ALA A 494 -9.34 19.65 -23.91
C ALA A 494 -7.93 19.11 -23.65
N VAL A 495 -7.34 19.50 -22.52
CA VAL A 495 -6.07 18.97 -22.01
C VAL A 495 -6.34 18.30 -20.67
N ALA A 496 -6.07 17.01 -20.58
CA ALA A 496 -6.22 16.21 -19.37
C ALA A 496 -4.87 15.81 -18.79
N THR A 497 -4.83 15.47 -17.50
CA THR A 497 -3.74 14.72 -16.85
C THR A 497 -4.31 13.46 -16.20
N TYR A 498 -3.57 12.36 -16.26
CA TYR A 498 -3.97 11.09 -15.67
C TYR A 498 -2.76 10.22 -15.29
N ASN A 499 -2.50 10.12 -13.98
CA ASN A 499 -1.56 9.15 -13.44
C ASN A 499 -2.14 7.74 -13.58
N VAL A 500 -1.48 6.89 -14.37
CA VAL A 500 -1.97 5.52 -14.69
C VAL A 500 -1.35 4.42 -13.83
N GLU A 501 -0.65 4.79 -12.75
CA GLU A 501 -0.14 3.91 -11.70
C GLU A 501 0.73 2.76 -12.25
N ASN A 502 2.00 3.07 -12.49
CA ASN A 502 3.07 2.18 -12.91
C ASN A 502 2.75 1.29 -14.13
N LEU A 503 2.01 1.81 -15.10
CA LEU A 503 1.49 1.04 -16.22
C LEU A 503 2.60 0.45 -17.10
N SER A 504 2.55 -0.86 -17.31
CA SER A 504 3.45 -1.63 -18.17
C SER A 504 2.71 -2.76 -18.91
N PRO A 505 3.30 -3.41 -19.93
CA PRO A 505 2.66 -4.51 -20.63
C PRO A 505 2.40 -5.74 -19.73
N LYS A 506 3.06 -5.83 -18.57
CA LYS A 506 2.92 -6.89 -17.58
C LYS A 506 1.64 -6.78 -16.75
N ASP A 507 0.99 -5.61 -16.74
CA ASP A 507 -0.29 -5.46 -16.07
C ASP A 507 -1.35 -6.38 -16.67
N SER A 508 -2.04 -7.07 -15.78
CA SER A 508 -3.08 -8.05 -16.10
C SER A 508 -4.46 -7.54 -15.66
N GLY A 509 -5.48 -8.40 -15.61
CA GLY A 509 -6.78 -8.04 -15.00
C GLY A 509 -7.65 -7.03 -15.78
N GLY A 510 -7.25 -6.61 -16.98
CA GLY A 510 -8.02 -5.64 -17.77
C GLY A 510 -7.69 -4.17 -17.47
N LYS A 511 -6.61 -3.87 -16.72
CA LYS A 511 -6.18 -2.48 -16.38
C LYS A 511 -6.17 -1.55 -17.60
N PHE A 512 -5.57 -1.98 -18.72
CA PHE A 512 -5.58 -1.20 -19.98
C PHE A 512 -6.98 -0.86 -20.50
N ALA A 513 -7.92 -1.80 -20.40
CA ALA A 513 -9.30 -1.56 -20.85
C ALA A 513 -10.04 -0.61 -19.90
N ALA A 514 -9.80 -0.72 -18.59
CA ALA A 514 -10.41 0.16 -17.60
C ALA A 514 -9.86 1.60 -17.67
N LEU A 515 -8.55 1.76 -17.85
CA LEU A 515 -7.93 3.07 -18.10
C LEU A 515 -8.41 3.66 -19.42
N ALA A 516 -8.55 2.84 -20.48
CA ALA A 516 -9.12 3.27 -21.75
C ALA A 516 -10.57 3.74 -21.60
N GLU A 517 -11.41 3.02 -20.86
CA GLU A 517 -12.78 3.45 -20.55
C GLU A 517 -12.79 4.79 -19.78
N GLY A 518 -11.89 4.95 -18.80
CA GLY A 518 -11.72 6.21 -18.09
C GLY A 518 -11.37 7.38 -19.01
N ILE A 519 -10.52 7.17 -20.01
CA ILE A 519 -10.15 8.20 -20.99
C ILE A 519 -11.31 8.50 -21.97
N VAL A 520 -11.99 7.47 -22.46
CA VAL A 520 -13.00 7.61 -23.51
C VAL A 520 -14.33 8.10 -22.96
N THR A 521 -14.81 7.45 -21.90
CA THR A 521 -16.12 7.69 -21.32
C THR A 521 -16.05 8.77 -20.26
N ASN A 522 -15.21 8.60 -19.24
CA ASN A 522 -15.22 9.50 -18.09
C ASN A 522 -14.55 10.85 -18.38
N LEU A 523 -13.40 10.88 -19.07
CA LEU A 523 -12.77 12.14 -19.51
C LEU A 523 -13.35 12.69 -20.82
N ALA A 524 -14.35 12.01 -21.40
CA ALA A 524 -14.99 12.39 -22.65
C ALA A 524 -14.03 12.53 -23.85
N ALA A 525 -12.98 11.68 -23.92
CA ALA A 525 -11.99 11.64 -25.00
C ALA A 525 -11.31 13.01 -25.27
N PRO A 526 -10.50 13.51 -24.33
CA PRO A 526 -9.84 14.82 -24.42
C PRO A 526 -8.88 14.91 -25.61
N ASP A 527 -8.55 16.12 -26.08
CA ASP A 527 -7.70 16.27 -27.27
C ASP A 527 -6.22 15.96 -26.99
N VAL A 528 -5.76 16.26 -25.78
CA VAL A 528 -4.42 15.95 -25.27
C VAL A 528 -4.57 15.31 -23.90
N VAL A 529 -3.86 14.21 -23.65
CA VAL A 529 -3.71 13.59 -22.32
C VAL A 529 -2.24 13.63 -21.95
N VAL A 530 -1.94 14.26 -20.83
CA VAL A 530 -0.68 14.11 -20.12
C VAL A 530 -0.78 12.85 -19.27
N LEU A 531 0.13 11.91 -19.48
CA LEU A 531 0.21 10.67 -18.72
C LEU A 531 1.42 10.68 -17.81
N GLU A 532 1.21 10.29 -16.56
CA GLU A 532 2.23 9.99 -15.57
C GLU A 532 2.33 8.48 -15.38
N GLU A 533 3.42 8.04 -14.74
CA GLU A 533 3.63 6.63 -14.40
C GLU A 533 3.65 5.60 -15.54
N ILE A 534 4.15 6.01 -16.70
CA ILE A 534 4.43 5.06 -17.78
C ILE A 534 5.74 4.31 -17.49
N GLN A 535 5.66 2.99 -17.42
CA GLN A 535 6.80 2.09 -17.23
C GLN A 535 7.35 1.49 -18.53
N ASP A 536 8.53 0.89 -18.39
CA ASP A 536 9.25 0.22 -19.45
C ASP A 536 8.43 -0.94 -19.99
N ASN A 537 8.77 -1.38 -21.20
CA ASN A 537 8.15 -2.53 -21.87
C ASN A 537 8.21 -3.83 -21.03
N ASN A 538 9.14 -3.91 -20.08
CA ASN A 538 9.32 -5.03 -19.17
C ASN A 538 8.92 -4.69 -17.71
N GLY A 539 8.24 -3.57 -17.46
CA GLY A 539 7.85 -3.10 -16.13
C GLY A 539 9.05 -2.85 -15.23
N SER A 540 8.95 -3.17 -13.94
CA SER A 540 10.01 -2.91 -12.94
C SER A 540 11.24 -3.84 -13.02
N THR A 541 11.51 -4.49 -14.15
CA THR A 541 12.64 -5.43 -14.26
C THR A 541 13.91 -4.67 -14.61
N ASN A 542 14.84 -4.60 -13.64
CA ASN A 542 16.11 -3.89 -13.82
C ASN A 542 17.09 -4.69 -14.73
N ASP A 543 16.96 -4.53 -16.05
CA ASP A 543 17.77 -5.19 -17.09
C ASP A 543 18.24 -4.25 -18.22
N ALA A 544 18.23 -2.93 -17.96
CA ALA A 544 18.60 -1.83 -18.87
C ALA A 544 17.65 -1.55 -20.05
N VAL A 545 16.47 -2.16 -20.09
CA VAL A 545 15.39 -1.74 -21.01
C VAL A 545 14.78 -0.44 -20.49
N VAL A 546 14.69 0.58 -21.34
CA VAL A 546 14.12 1.90 -21.01
C VAL A 546 13.02 2.36 -21.98
N ASP A 547 12.69 1.54 -22.97
CA ASP A 547 11.66 1.86 -23.96
C ASP A 547 10.27 1.54 -23.42
N ALA A 548 9.28 2.38 -23.76
CA ALA A 548 7.88 2.26 -23.34
C ALA A 548 6.89 2.29 -24.52
N ASP A 549 7.36 2.07 -25.75
CA ASP A 549 6.55 2.08 -26.96
C ASP A 549 5.46 1.00 -26.93
N GLN A 550 5.75 -0.20 -26.41
CA GLN A 550 4.75 -1.28 -26.30
C GLN A 550 3.69 -0.95 -25.24
N THR A 551 4.06 -0.27 -24.16
CA THR A 551 3.12 0.22 -23.14
C THR A 551 2.12 1.19 -23.77
N LEU A 552 2.62 2.21 -24.49
CA LEU A 552 1.80 3.25 -25.12
C LEU A 552 0.97 2.71 -26.29
N ASP A 553 1.52 1.81 -27.11
CA ASP A 553 0.78 1.16 -28.19
C ASP A 553 -0.36 0.29 -27.66
N LYS A 554 -0.14 -0.40 -26.53
CA LYS A 554 -1.19 -1.22 -25.90
C LYS A 554 -2.31 -0.34 -25.32
N LEU A 555 -1.97 0.80 -24.71
CA LEU A 555 -2.96 1.76 -24.19
C LEU A 555 -3.78 2.41 -25.31
N THR A 556 -3.13 2.93 -26.36
CA THR A 556 -3.83 3.55 -27.49
C THR A 556 -4.68 2.56 -28.28
N ALA A 557 -4.25 1.30 -28.40
CA ALA A 557 -5.07 0.23 -28.94
C ALA A 557 -6.31 -0.06 -28.07
N ALA A 558 -6.16 -0.06 -26.74
CA ALA A 558 -7.28 -0.23 -25.82
C ALA A 558 -8.27 0.93 -25.90
N ILE A 559 -7.80 2.18 -26.01
CA ILE A 559 -8.63 3.37 -26.21
C ILE A 559 -9.44 3.27 -27.51
N THR A 560 -8.79 2.87 -28.61
CA THR A 560 -9.50 2.61 -29.88
C THR A 560 -10.55 1.51 -29.74
N ALA A 561 -10.24 0.45 -28.99
CA ALA A 561 -11.16 -0.66 -28.74
C ALA A 561 -12.37 -0.26 -27.87
N ALA A 562 -12.19 0.69 -26.94
CA ALA A 562 -13.26 1.30 -26.15
C ALA A 562 -14.14 2.28 -26.96
N GLY A 563 -13.78 2.57 -28.22
CA GLY A 563 -14.54 3.47 -29.10
C GLY A 563 -14.02 4.92 -29.10
N GLY A 564 -12.87 5.17 -28.47
CA GLY A 564 -12.19 6.46 -28.48
C GLY A 564 -11.43 6.76 -29.77
N PRO A 565 -10.81 7.95 -29.86
CA PRO A 565 -9.99 8.31 -30.99
C PRO A 565 -8.71 7.46 -31.05
N ARG A 566 -8.16 7.35 -32.25
CA ARG A 566 -6.83 6.78 -32.42
C ARG A 566 -5.78 7.82 -32.04
N TYR A 567 -5.47 7.90 -30.75
CA TYR A 567 -4.41 8.77 -30.23
C TYR A 567 -3.05 8.44 -30.84
N ASP A 568 -2.32 9.49 -31.22
CA ASP A 568 -0.86 9.42 -31.39
C ASP A 568 -0.19 9.78 -30.06
N TRP A 569 1.09 9.39 -29.89
CA TRP A 569 1.82 9.63 -28.64
C TRP A 569 3.23 10.19 -28.83
N ARG A 570 3.76 10.90 -27.82
CA ARG A 570 5.16 11.37 -27.75
C ARG A 570 5.72 11.16 -26.34
N GLN A 571 6.96 10.68 -26.27
CA GLN A 571 7.72 10.46 -25.03
C GLN A 571 9.22 10.58 -25.32
N ILE A 572 10.05 10.66 -24.27
CA ILE A 572 11.51 10.54 -24.37
C ILE A 572 11.96 9.45 -23.40
N SER A 573 12.59 8.38 -23.89
CA SER A 573 13.14 7.33 -23.03
C SER A 573 14.21 7.94 -22.10
N PRO A 574 14.18 7.65 -20.79
CA PRO A 574 15.18 8.13 -19.84
C PRO A 574 16.53 7.42 -20.04
N THR A 575 17.56 7.89 -19.32
CA THR A 575 18.75 7.07 -19.09
C THR A 575 18.43 6.06 -18.00
N ASP A 576 18.88 4.82 -18.18
CA ASP A 576 18.64 3.71 -17.25
C ASP A 576 18.99 4.08 -15.80
N ASP A 577 18.03 3.88 -14.90
CA ASP A 577 18.02 4.18 -13.46
C ASP A 577 18.40 5.64 -13.10
N ALA A 578 18.37 6.57 -14.07
CA ALA A 578 18.72 7.97 -13.85
C ALA A 578 17.51 8.86 -13.51
N ASP A 579 16.31 8.43 -13.91
CA ASP A 579 15.04 9.04 -13.50
C ASP A 579 14.53 8.29 -12.26
N GLY A 580 13.84 9.01 -11.36
CA GLY A 580 13.30 8.42 -10.13
C GLY A 580 12.09 7.51 -10.36
N GLY A 581 11.52 6.99 -9.27
CA GLY A 581 10.36 6.11 -9.31
C GLY A 581 10.71 4.67 -8.89
N GLN A 582 9.91 3.70 -9.35
CA GLN A 582 10.17 2.29 -9.06
C GLN A 582 11.50 1.84 -9.71
N PRO A 583 12.44 1.27 -8.94
CA PRO A 583 13.71 0.78 -9.46
C PRO A 583 13.54 -0.17 -10.65
N GLY A 584 14.32 0.05 -11.72
CA GLY A 584 14.26 -0.74 -12.95
C GLY A 584 13.02 -0.55 -13.82
N GLY A 585 12.05 0.30 -13.44
CA GLY A 585 10.88 0.61 -14.27
C GLY A 585 10.99 1.94 -15.04
N ASN A 586 12.04 2.71 -14.76
CA ASN A 586 12.40 3.98 -15.41
C ASN A 586 11.20 4.89 -15.71
N ILE A 587 10.33 5.09 -14.71
CA ILE A 587 9.06 5.79 -14.86
C ILE A 587 9.21 7.13 -15.61
N ARG A 588 8.29 7.42 -16.53
CA ARG A 588 8.28 8.67 -17.29
C ARG A 588 6.87 9.24 -17.47
N VAL A 589 6.85 10.46 -17.99
CA VAL A 589 5.65 11.11 -18.51
C VAL A 589 5.55 10.97 -20.03
N ALA A 590 4.33 11.03 -20.57
CA ALA A 590 4.07 10.98 -22.01
C ALA A 590 2.88 11.87 -22.41
N PHE A 591 2.79 12.20 -23.69
CA PHE A 591 1.59 12.79 -24.29
C PHE A 591 0.84 11.74 -25.11
N LEU A 592 -0.47 11.69 -24.97
CA LEU A 592 -1.39 11.21 -26.01
C LEU A 592 -2.10 12.41 -26.62
N PHE A 593 -2.36 12.40 -27.93
CA PHE A 593 -3.12 13.48 -28.57
C PHE A 593 -3.93 13.01 -29.80
N ASN A 594 -5.12 13.57 -29.95
CA ASN A 594 -6.06 13.18 -31.01
C ASN A 594 -5.68 13.89 -32.32
N PRO A 595 -5.09 13.20 -33.30
CA PRO A 595 -4.58 13.83 -34.53
C PRO A 595 -5.69 14.42 -35.41
N ASP A 596 -6.95 14.03 -35.20
CA ASP A 596 -8.10 14.60 -35.93
C ASP A 596 -8.47 16.01 -35.43
N ARG A 597 -7.99 16.42 -34.24
CA ARG A 597 -8.33 17.70 -33.60
C ARG A 597 -7.14 18.60 -33.35
N VAL A 598 -6.01 18.03 -32.97
CA VAL A 598 -4.79 18.77 -32.63
C VAL A 598 -3.61 18.16 -33.37
N SER A 599 -2.67 18.99 -33.81
CA SER A 599 -1.41 18.51 -34.39
C SER A 599 -0.23 18.80 -33.46
N PHE A 600 0.64 17.82 -33.29
CA PHE A 600 1.93 18.00 -32.61
C PHE A 600 2.99 18.57 -33.58
N VAL A 601 3.82 19.50 -33.11
CA VAL A 601 4.92 20.08 -33.88
C VAL A 601 6.20 19.34 -33.52
N ASP A 602 6.56 18.34 -34.33
CA ASP A 602 7.80 17.58 -34.15
C ASP A 602 9.04 18.39 -34.57
N ARG A 603 10.04 18.44 -33.67
CA ARG A 603 11.37 19.01 -33.93
C ARG A 603 12.44 18.06 -33.38
N GLU A 604 13.26 17.53 -34.27
CA GLU A 604 14.29 16.54 -33.96
C GLU A 604 15.34 17.06 -32.96
N GLY A 605 15.95 16.14 -32.21
CA GLY A 605 17.09 16.43 -31.33
C GLY A 605 16.78 16.33 -29.83
N GLY A 606 15.53 16.10 -29.44
CA GLY A 606 15.18 15.79 -28.05
C GLY A 606 15.67 14.40 -27.64
N ASP A 607 16.36 14.32 -26.51
CA ASP A 607 16.79 13.06 -25.88
C ASP A 607 16.79 13.20 -24.35
N ALA A 608 17.23 12.16 -23.62
CA ALA A 608 17.24 12.13 -22.16
C ALA A 608 18.05 13.27 -21.49
N THR A 609 19.01 13.85 -22.21
CA THR A 609 20.03 14.77 -21.70
C THR A 609 20.04 16.14 -22.38
N THR A 610 19.38 16.28 -23.53
CA THR A 610 19.32 17.52 -24.29
C THR A 610 18.23 18.43 -23.72
N PRO A 611 18.57 19.64 -23.22
CA PRO A 611 17.57 20.59 -22.74
C PRO A 611 16.73 21.16 -23.88
N VAL A 612 15.43 21.27 -23.65
CA VAL A 612 14.56 22.15 -24.42
C VAL A 612 14.85 23.61 -24.05
N THR A 613 14.88 24.48 -25.06
CA THR A 613 15.03 25.92 -24.92
C THR A 613 13.97 26.63 -25.74
N VAL A 614 13.58 27.81 -25.25
CA VAL A 614 12.59 28.65 -25.91
C VAL A 614 13.27 29.66 -26.81
N GLY A 615 12.86 29.68 -28.08
CA GLY A 615 13.20 30.67 -29.07
C GLY A 615 11.95 31.41 -29.57
N THR A 616 12.08 32.05 -30.72
CA THR A 616 11.00 32.82 -31.34
C THR A 616 10.83 32.37 -32.78
N ASP A 617 9.59 32.04 -33.17
CA ASP A 617 9.25 31.78 -34.57
C ASP A 617 9.13 33.07 -35.38
N SER A 618 9.02 32.93 -36.70
CA SER A 618 8.95 34.08 -37.61
C SER A 618 7.71 34.98 -37.44
N ASP A 619 6.67 34.47 -36.77
CA ASP A 619 5.45 35.20 -36.43
C ASP A 619 5.52 35.89 -35.07
N GLY A 620 6.65 35.80 -34.36
CA GLY A 620 6.85 36.40 -33.03
C GLY A 620 6.40 35.52 -31.87
N THR A 621 5.80 34.35 -32.14
CA THR A 621 5.36 33.44 -31.07
C THR A 621 6.52 32.60 -30.52
N PRO A 622 6.44 32.11 -29.28
CA PRO A 622 7.49 31.27 -28.69
C PRO A 622 7.60 29.94 -29.44
N SER A 623 8.80 29.43 -29.63
CA SER A 623 8.99 28.10 -30.23
C SER A 623 10.03 27.28 -29.51
N LEU A 624 9.85 25.97 -29.51
CA LEU A 624 10.82 25.05 -28.90
C LEU A 624 11.93 24.72 -29.91
N ASN A 625 13.18 24.64 -29.46
CA ASN A 625 14.29 24.16 -30.30
C ASN A 625 14.15 22.66 -30.65
N VAL A 626 13.62 21.87 -29.72
CA VAL A 626 13.30 20.44 -29.83
C VAL A 626 11.90 20.20 -29.28
N SER A 627 11.13 19.31 -29.90
CA SER A 627 9.75 19.02 -29.50
C SER A 627 9.41 17.58 -29.92
N PRO A 628 9.14 16.67 -28.97
CA PRO A 628 9.18 16.89 -27.53
C PRO A 628 10.60 17.16 -27.00
N GLY A 629 10.72 17.75 -25.81
CA GLY A 629 12.01 18.04 -25.17
C GLY A 629 11.95 18.07 -23.64
N ARG A 630 13.07 17.84 -22.95
CA ARG A 630 13.13 17.81 -21.48
C ARG A 630 13.54 19.17 -20.90
N ILE A 631 12.85 19.62 -19.85
CA ILE A 631 13.19 20.88 -19.16
C ILE A 631 14.41 20.66 -18.26
N ASP A 632 15.52 21.34 -18.62
CA ASP A 632 16.78 21.37 -17.86
C ASP A 632 17.20 20.00 -17.27
N PRO A 633 17.34 18.94 -18.09
CA PRO A 633 17.52 17.56 -17.63
C PRO A 633 18.80 17.31 -16.81
N ALA A 634 19.75 18.24 -16.82
CA ALA A 634 20.98 18.18 -16.04
C ALA A 634 20.88 18.88 -14.67
N ASN A 635 19.76 19.54 -14.36
CA ASN A 635 19.55 20.22 -13.09
C ASN A 635 19.55 19.23 -11.91
N GLU A 636 20.16 19.62 -10.80
CA GLU A 636 20.16 18.83 -9.56
C GLU A 636 18.74 18.59 -9.00
N ALA A 637 17.77 19.44 -9.34
CA ALA A 637 16.36 19.28 -9.01
C ALA A 637 15.80 17.92 -9.46
N TRP A 638 16.35 17.35 -10.53
CA TRP A 638 15.87 16.09 -11.12
C TRP A 638 16.65 14.86 -10.68
N LYS A 639 17.56 15.00 -9.71
CA LYS A 639 18.31 13.85 -9.20
C LYS A 639 17.35 12.81 -8.63
N SER A 640 17.39 11.59 -9.18
CA SER A 640 16.48 10.50 -8.77
C SER A 640 15.01 10.91 -8.82
N SER A 641 14.63 11.74 -9.80
CA SER A 641 13.25 12.15 -10.06
C SER A 641 12.99 12.19 -11.57
N ARG A 642 11.71 12.12 -11.96
CA ARG A 642 11.31 12.23 -13.36
C ARG A 642 11.54 13.66 -13.85
N LYS A 643 11.97 13.81 -15.10
CA LYS A 643 12.21 15.13 -15.72
C LYS A 643 11.01 15.52 -16.59
N PRO A 644 10.53 16.79 -16.54
CA PRO A 644 9.37 17.23 -17.31
C PRO A 644 9.58 17.11 -18.82
N LEU A 645 8.48 16.89 -19.55
CA LEU A 645 8.43 16.82 -21.00
C LEU A 645 7.64 18.02 -21.54
N ALA A 646 8.27 18.89 -22.32
CA ALA A 646 7.60 19.98 -23.03
C ALA A 646 7.31 19.58 -24.49
N GLY A 647 6.12 19.92 -24.99
CA GLY A 647 5.70 19.70 -26.37
C GLY A 647 4.96 20.89 -26.95
N GLU A 648 5.17 21.14 -28.25
CA GLU A 648 4.46 22.19 -28.99
C GLU A 648 3.29 21.60 -29.78
N PHE A 649 2.09 22.13 -29.56
CA PHE A 649 0.85 21.73 -30.21
C PHE A 649 0.27 22.89 -31.04
N ARG A 650 -0.53 22.55 -32.04
CA ARG A 650 -1.34 23.50 -32.81
C ARG A 650 -2.80 23.10 -32.77
N PHE A 651 -3.63 24.04 -32.34
CA PHE A 651 -5.08 23.89 -32.28
C PHE A 651 -5.74 25.15 -32.84
N ASN A 652 -6.67 24.99 -33.80
CA ASN A 652 -7.32 26.10 -34.50
C ASN A 652 -6.36 27.19 -35.04
N GLY A 653 -5.11 26.82 -35.34
CA GLY A 653 -4.05 27.71 -35.82
C GLY A 653 -3.25 28.41 -34.71
N GLU A 654 -3.71 28.34 -33.47
CA GLU A 654 -2.98 28.85 -32.30
C GLU A 654 -1.95 27.82 -31.83
N LYS A 655 -0.85 28.32 -31.27
CA LYS A 655 0.20 27.50 -30.67
C LYS A 655 -0.10 27.33 -29.18
N VAL A 656 0.06 26.11 -28.69
CA VAL A 656 -0.07 25.76 -27.27
C VAL A 656 1.16 24.96 -26.87
N ILE A 657 1.87 25.39 -25.84
CA ILE A 657 2.97 24.64 -25.24
C ILE A 657 2.40 23.90 -24.04
N VAL A 658 2.54 22.57 -24.02
CA VAL A 658 2.11 21.72 -22.90
C VAL A 658 3.35 21.13 -22.25
N VAL A 659 3.41 21.19 -20.92
CA VAL A 659 4.47 20.62 -20.09
C VAL A 659 3.85 19.53 -19.23
N ALA A 660 4.32 18.29 -19.42
CA ALA A 660 3.99 17.15 -18.61
C ALA A 660 4.97 17.01 -17.44
N ASN A 661 4.46 16.83 -16.22
CA ASN A 661 5.26 16.78 -15.00
C ASN A 661 4.94 15.53 -14.18
N HIS A 662 5.97 15.06 -13.47
CA HIS A 662 5.80 14.09 -12.39
C HIS A 662 6.91 14.35 -11.37
N PHE A 663 6.64 15.15 -10.35
CA PHE A 663 7.66 15.62 -9.40
C PHE A 663 8.05 14.53 -8.38
N ASN A 664 9.07 14.80 -7.57
CA ASN A 664 9.49 13.85 -6.54
C ASN A 664 8.35 13.55 -5.57
N SER A 665 8.15 12.28 -5.21
CA SER A 665 7.08 11.90 -4.29
C SER A 665 7.34 12.40 -2.87
N LYS A 666 6.29 12.45 -2.07
CA LYS A 666 6.36 12.79 -0.64
C LYS A 666 6.96 11.65 0.22
N GLY A 667 7.32 10.52 -0.40
CA GLY A 667 7.90 9.37 0.29
C GLY A 667 9.23 9.73 0.98
N GLY A 668 9.28 9.54 2.30
CA GLY A 668 10.40 9.94 3.15
C GLY A 668 10.14 11.21 3.97
N ASP A 669 9.04 11.93 3.74
CA ASP A 669 8.51 12.89 4.71
C ASP A 669 7.99 12.16 5.96
N GLN A 670 8.02 12.83 7.11
CA GLN A 670 7.48 12.27 8.34
C GLN A 670 5.94 12.26 8.31
N ASN A 671 5.33 11.26 8.96
CA ASN A 671 3.88 11.13 9.06
C ASN A 671 3.28 12.17 10.03
N ALA A 672 2.05 12.62 9.73
CA ALA A 672 1.29 13.51 10.62
C ALA A 672 0.95 12.85 11.97
N ASP A 673 0.98 11.52 12.00
CA ASP A 673 0.71 10.68 13.18
C ASP A 673 1.94 10.44 14.06
N GLY A 674 3.11 10.91 13.63
CA GLY A 674 4.38 10.64 14.29
C GLY A 674 4.65 11.51 15.50
N ARG A 675 5.72 11.17 16.22
CA ARG A 675 6.14 11.86 17.44
C ARG A 675 6.75 13.24 17.20
N TYR A 676 7.17 13.55 15.98
CA TYR A 676 7.74 14.85 15.62
C TYR A 676 6.69 15.77 15.03
N GLN A 677 6.43 16.89 15.71
CA GLN A 677 5.35 17.83 15.38
C GLN A 677 5.88 19.27 15.34
N PRO A 678 5.73 20.00 14.21
CA PRO A 678 5.15 19.53 12.95
C PRO A 678 6.06 18.50 12.25
N PRO A 679 5.50 17.61 11.40
CA PRO A 679 6.28 16.60 10.68
C PRO A 679 7.30 17.24 9.73
N GLU A 680 8.51 16.69 9.68
CA GLU A 680 9.54 17.13 8.73
C GLU A 680 9.19 16.74 7.29
N ARG A 681 9.14 17.73 6.40
CA ARG A 681 8.87 17.57 4.96
C ARG A 681 10.16 17.60 4.15
N SER A 682 11.05 16.65 4.38
CA SER A 682 12.41 16.65 3.82
C SER A 682 12.44 16.66 2.27
N THR A 683 11.45 16.04 1.63
CA THR A 683 11.33 15.95 0.17
C THR A 683 10.82 17.24 -0.48
N GLU A 684 10.13 18.12 0.27
CA GLU A 684 9.57 19.39 -0.22
C GLU A 684 10.67 20.31 -0.78
N VAL A 685 11.87 20.26 -0.19
CA VAL A 685 13.04 21.03 -0.65
C VAL A 685 13.39 20.73 -2.10
N GLN A 686 13.28 19.47 -2.52
CA GLN A 686 13.53 19.09 -3.92
C GLN A 686 12.38 19.56 -4.82
N ARG A 687 11.12 19.37 -4.40
CA ARG A 687 9.93 19.82 -5.15
C ARG A 687 9.95 21.33 -5.41
N ILE A 688 10.38 22.16 -4.45
CA ILE A 688 10.57 23.61 -4.64
C ILE A 688 11.61 23.91 -5.73
N LYS A 689 12.71 23.13 -5.83
CA LYS A 689 13.71 23.32 -6.89
C LYS A 689 13.16 22.91 -8.25
N GLN A 690 12.38 21.83 -8.31
CA GLN A 690 11.71 21.35 -9.52
C GLN A 690 10.70 22.39 -10.03
N ALA A 691 9.87 22.93 -9.13
CA ALA A 691 8.95 24.01 -9.42
C ALA A 691 9.64 25.24 -10.02
N LYS A 692 10.77 25.66 -9.45
CA LYS A 692 11.57 26.78 -9.98
C LYS A 692 12.12 26.54 -11.38
N ALA A 693 12.52 25.31 -11.70
CA ALA A 693 13.02 24.97 -13.03
C ALA A 693 11.90 25.05 -14.09
N VAL A 694 10.70 24.57 -13.78
CA VAL A 694 9.53 24.68 -14.66
C VAL A 694 9.05 26.13 -14.76
N ASN A 695 8.96 26.86 -13.64
CA ASN A 695 8.61 28.29 -13.61
C ASN A 695 9.57 29.13 -14.49
N ALA A 696 10.87 28.85 -14.44
CA ALA A 696 11.85 29.54 -15.29
C ALA A 696 11.60 29.29 -16.78
N PHE A 697 11.29 28.05 -17.18
CA PHE A 697 10.94 27.72 -18.57
C PHE A 697 9.65 28.45 -19.03
N VAL A 698 8.64 28.55 -18.16
CA VAL A 698 7.42 29.31 -18.47
C VAL A 698 7.71 30.81 -18.58
N LYS A 699 8.54 31.37 -17.68
CA LYS A 699 9.00 32.77 -17.77
C LYS A 699 9.73 33.06 -19.08
N ASP A 700 10.61 32.16 -19.52
CA ASP A 700 11.29 32.28 -20.81
C ASP A 700 10.29 32.25 -22.00
N THR A 701 9.23 31.46 -21.88
CA THR A 701 8.13 31.42 -22.86
C THR A 701 7.36 32.74 -22.90
N LEU A 702 6.93 33.24 -21.74
CA LEU A 702 6.17 34.49 -21.63
C LEU A 702 7.02 35.74 -21.94
N ALA A 703 8.35 35.64 -21.81
CA ALA A 703 9.26 36.70 -22.22
C ALA A 703 9.30 36.89 -23.75
N VAL A 704 9.01 35.83 -24.53
CA VAL A 704 8.87 35.94 -25.98
C VAL A 704 7.51 36.52 -26.35
N ASP A 705 6.44 36.01 -25.73
CA ASP A 705 5.07 36.49 -25.92
C ASP A 705 4.30 36.39 -24.59
N ALA A 706 3.89 37.53 -24.05
CA ALA A 706 3.18 37.59 -22.78
C ALA A 706 1.79 36.93 -22.83
N ASP A 707 1.23 36.77 -24.03
CA ASP A 707 -0.05 36.11 -24.28
C ASP A 707 0.14 34.66 -24.78
N ALA A 708 1.33 34.08 -24.60
CA ALA A 708 1.58 32.70 -25.01
C ALA A 708 0.71 31.70 -24.24
N ASN A 709 0.14 30.74 -24.95
CA ASN A 709 -0.68 29.67 -24.37
C ASN A 709 0.22 28.56 -23.81
N VAL A 710 0.36 28.50 -22.48
CA VAL A 710 1.15 27.48 -21.78
C VAL A 710 0.25 26.71 -20.82
N VAL A 711 0.37 25.38 -20.85
CA VAL A 711 -0.27 24.46 -19.91
C VAL A 711 0.82 23.67 -19.20
N VAL A 712 0.80 23.65 -17.87
CA VAL A 712 1.67 22.82 -17.03
C VAL A 712 0.75 21.84 -16.32
N ALA A 713 0.83 20.56 -16.68
CA ALA A 713 -0.07 19.55 -16.15
C ALA A 713 0.72 18.35 -15.60
N GLY A 714 0.14 17.72 -14.58
CA GLY A 714 0.57 16.44 -14.05
C GLY A 714 0.68 16.36 -12.55
N ASP A 715 1.25 15.25 -12.08
CA ASP A 715 1.47 15.01 -10.66
C ASP A 715 2.65 15.86 -10.13
N ILE A 716 2.33 16.96 -9.45
CA ILE A 716 3.30 17.85 -8.81
C ILE A 716 3.69 17.33 -7.42
N ASN A 717 3.02 16.30 -6.93
CA ASN A 717 3.25 15.65 -5.65
C ASN A 717 3.23 16.65 -4.48
N ASP A 718 2.46 17.74 -4.57
CA ASP A 718 2.32 18.70 -3.50
C ASP A 718 0.97 19.41 -3.51
N TYR A 719 0.65 20.06 -2.41
CA TYR A 719 -0.65 20.70 -2.23
C TYR A 719 -0.71 22.06 -2.95
N GLN A 720 -1.92 22.50 -3.30
CA GLN A 720 -2.21 23.79 -3.92
C GLN A 720 -1.71 25.00 -3.09
N PHE A 721 -1.59 24.83 -1.77
CA PHE A 721 -1.06 25.85 -0.84
C PHE A 721 0.42 25.64 -0.46
N SER A 722 1.11 24.69 -1.11
CA SER A 722 2.48 24.33 -0.75
C SER A 722 3.51 25.37 -1.21
N PRO A 723 4.69 25.45 -0.55
CA PRO A 723 5.81 26.24 -1.04
C PRO A 723 6.30 25.85 -2.44
N ALA A 724 6.06 24.60 -2.88
CA ALA A 724 6.37 24.16 -4.22
C ALA A 724 5.44 24.83 -5.25
N LEU A 725 4.14 24.89 -4.98
CA LEU A 725 3.17 25.57 -5.85
C LEU A 725 3.38 27.09 -5.86
N ASP A 726 3.69 27.69 -4.71
CA ASP A 726 4.10 29.11 -4.63
C ASP A 726 5.30 29.40 -5.55
N ALA A 727 6.29 28.50 -5.56
CA ALA A 727 7.47 28.65 -6.41
C ALA A 727 7.17 28.39 -7.89
N LEU A 728 6.16 27.56 -8.21
CA LEU A 728 5.74 27.26 -9.57
C LEU A 728 4.96 28.43 -10.18
N THR A 729 4.13 29.11 -9.39
CA THR A 729 3.30 30.26 -9.83
C THR A 729 3.99 31.62 -9.62
N ASP A 730 5.16 31.67 -8.99
CA ASP A 730 5.92 32.90 -8.71
C ASP A 730 6.00 33.84 -9.92
N GLY A 731 5.59 35.10 -9.70
CA GLY A 731 5.47 36.12 -10.72
C GLY A 731 4.15 36.11 -11.48
N GLU A 732 3.13 35.37 -11.00
CA GLU A 732 1.79 35.26 -11.59
C GLU A 732 1.85 34.75 -13.05
N VAL A 733 2.83 33.89 -13.35
CA VAL A 733 3.07 33.35 -14.70
C VAL A 733 2.19 32.15 -15.03
N LEU A 734 1.59 31.56 -14.00
CA LEU A 734 0.67 30.44 -14.07
C LEU A 734 -0.44 30.64 -13.04
N GLU A 735 -1.64 30.22 -13.38
CA GLU A 735 -2.79 30.08 -12.50
C GLU A 735 -3.10 28.59 -12.33
N ASP A 736 -3.22 28.13 -11.09
CA ASP A 736 -3.55 26.73 -10.77
C ASP A 736 -5.08 26.54 -10.78
N LEU A 737 -5.59 25.82 -11.77
CA LEU A 737 -7.03 25.75 -12.03
C LEU A 737 -7.82 25.09 -10.90
N ILE A 738 -7.18 24.21 -10.11
CA ILE A 738 -7.86 23.57 -8.98
C ILE A 738 -8.27 24.58 -7.91
N THR A 739 -7.52 25.66 -7.75
CA THR A 739 -7.85 26.74 -6.78
C THR A 739 -9.09 27.55 -7.18
N GLY A 740 -9.58 27.36 -8.42
CA GLY A 740 -10.83 27.94 -8.89
C GLY A 740 -12.09 27.15 -8.47
N LEU A 741 -11.92 25.90 -8.01
CA LEU A 741 -13.02 25.07 -7.49
C LEU A 741 -13.38 25.47 -6.04
N PRO A 742 -14.63 25.18 -5.59
CA PRO A 742 -14.95 25.23 -4.17
C PRO A 742 -13.96 24.39 -3.35
N ASP A 743 -13.57 24.86 -2.15
CA ASP A 743 -12.63 24.14 -1.28
C ASP A 743 -13.04 22.69 -1.02
N THR A 744 -14.36 22.41 -1.01
CA THR A 744 -14.97 21.08 -0.82
C THR A 744 -14.78 20.12 -2.00
N GLU A 745 -14.26 20.59 -3.13
CA GLU A 745 -13.99 19.85 -4.37
C GLU A 745 -12.49 19.79 -4.72
N GLN A 746 -11.62 20.45 -3.94
CA GLN A 746 -10.18 20.52 -4.22
C GLN A 746 -9.43 19.27 -3.75
N TYR A 747 -9.55 18.17 -4.49
CA TYR A 747 -8.76 16.95 -4.26
C TYR A 747 -8.68 16.08 -5.50
N THR A 748 -7.57 15.36 -5.66
CA THR A 748 -7.33 14.39 -6.75
C THR A 748 -6.88 13.03 -6.21
N TYR A 749 -6.63 12.94 -4.91
CA TYR A 749 -6.03 11.79 -4.24
C TYR A 749 -6.64 11.62 -2.84
N VAL A 750 -6.77 10.39 -2.34
CA VAL A 750 -7.23 10.14 -0.96
C VAL A 750 -6.20 9.26 -0.25
N TYR A 751 -5.54 9.84 0.74
CA TYR A 751 -4.48 9.17 1.49
C TYR A 751 -4.71 9.31 2.98
N ASN A 752 -4.59 8.18 3.67
CA ASN A 752 -4.83 8.06 5.10
C ASN A 752 -6.19 8.63 5.53
N GLY A 753 -7.23 8.55 4.70
CA GLY A 753 -8.55 9.11 5.00
C GLY A 753 -8.67 10.62 4.81
N ILE A 754 -7.72 11.25 4.13
CA ILE A 754 -7.71 12.68 3.82
C ILE A 754 -7.70 12.85 2.31
N SER A 755 -8.66 13.60 1.79
CA SER A 755 -8.76 14.03 0.39
C SER A 755 -7.77 15.17 0.14
N GLN A 756 -6.82 14.95 -0.76
CA GLN A 756 -5.64 15.79 -1.00
C GLN A 756 -5.50 16.11 -2.48
N VAL A 757 -4.86 17.24 -2.79
CA VAL A 757 -4.41 17.59 -4.14
C VAL A 757 -2.97 17.12 -4.32
N LEU A 758 -2.68 16.39 -5.39
CA LEU A 758 -1.30 16.12 -5.84
C LEU A 758 -1.11 16.43 -7.33
N ASP A 759 -2.17 16.26 -8.10
CA ASP A 759 -2.19 16.47 -9.53
C ASP A 759 -2.73 17.87 -9.84
N HIS A 760 -2.12 18.57 -10.79
CA HIS A 760 -2.52 19.92 -11.14
C HIS A 760 -2.63 20.10 -12.66
N ILE A 761 -3.50 21.03 -13.07
CA ILE A 761 -3.42 21.70 -14.36
C ILE A 761 -3.29 23.19 -14.10
N LEU A 762 -2.11 23.74 -14.37
CA LEU A 762 -1.84 25.16 -14.31
C LEU A 762 -1.76 25.75 -15.72
N VAL A 763 -2.23 26.98 -15.88
CA VAL A 763 -2.27 27.64 -17.20
C VAL A 763 -1.70 29.05 -17.15
N SER A 764 -1.08 29.49 -18.25
CA SER A 764 -0.68 30.89 -18.43
C SER A 764 -1.88 31.85 -18.36
N PRO A 765 -1.68 33.14 -18.03
CA PRO A 765 -2.78 34.12 -17.93
C PRO A 765 -3.69 34.21 -19.17
N ALA A 766 -3.17 33.96 -20.37
CA ALA A 766 -3.96 33.94 -21.61
C ALA A 766 -5.08 32.88 -21.62
N LEU A 767 -4.97 31.86 -20.77
CA LEU A 767 -5.84 30.70 -20.69
C LEU A 767 -6.63 30.61 -19.38
N ALA A 768 -6.54 31.62 -18.50
CA ALA A 768 -7.15 31.65 -17.17
C ALA A 768 -8.67 31.40 -17.14
N LYS A 769 -9.37 31.57 -18.27
CA LYS A 769 -10.81 31.30 -18.40
C LYS A 769 -11.10 29.89 -18.92
N ALA A 770 -10.27 28.93 -18.58
CA ALA A 770 -10.50 27.53 -18.89
C ALA A 770 -11.66 27.00 -18.04
N ASP A 771 -12.51 26.15 -18.61
CA ASP A 771 -13.38 25.31 -17.79
C ASP A 771 -12.54 24.16 -17.25
N TYR A 772 -12.73 23.78 -15.99
CA TYR A 772 -11.89 22.78 -15.32
C TYR A 772 -12.73 21.86 -14.45
N GLU A 773 -12.40 20.58 -14.47
CA GLU A 773 -13.05 19.53 -13.67
C GLU A 773 -11.98 18.55 -13.14
N VAL A 774 -12.10 18.17 -11.86
CA VAL A 774 -11.59 16.88 -11.38
C VAL A 774 -12.66 15.83 -11.68
N VAL A 775 -12.26 14.70 -12.26
CA VAL A 775 -13.22 13.66 -12.66
C VAL A 775 -13.09 12.49 -11.69
N HIS A 776 -13.91 12.51 -10.64
CA HIS A 776 -13.85 11.51 -9.55
C HIS A 776 -14.28 10.13 -10.03
N ILE A 777 -13.30 9.30 -10.37
CA ILE A 777 -13.49 7.94 -10.87
C ILE A 777 -12.59 6.93 -10.20
N ASN A 778 -11.75 7.31 -9.24
CA ASN A 778 -10.68 6.47 -8.71
C ASN A 778 -10.51 6.68 -7.20
N ALA A 779 -10.07 7.87 -6.77
CA ALA A 779 -9.53 8.09 -5.43
C ALA A 779 -10.51 7.78 -4.29
N GLU A 780 -11.81 7.88 -4.56
CA GLU A 780 -12.89 7.67 -3.58
C GLU A 780 -13.41 6.23 -3.50
N PHE A 781 -13.03 5.38 -4.45
CA PHE A 781 -13.62 4.06 -4.63
C PHE A 781 -12.70 2.96 -4.10
N ALA A 782 -13.24 1.92 -3.47
CA ALA A 782 -12.45 0.75 -3.08
C ALA A 782 -11.95 -0.06 -4.29
N GLU A 783 -12.66 0.03 -5.41
CA GLU A 783 -12.22 -0.53 -6.69
C GLU A 783 -11.56 0.57 -7.53
N GLN A 784 -10.24 0.53 -7.61
CA GLN A 784 -9.42 1.55 -8.24
C GLN A 784 -8.72 1.01 -9.48
N ASN A 785 -8.62 1.83 -10.53
CA ASN A 785 -7.76 1.56 -11.69
C ASN A 785 -6.45 2.35 -11.62
N SER A 786 -6.46 3.40 -10.80
CA SER A 786 -5.37 4.25 -10.33
C SER A 786 -5.82 4.78 -8.97
N ASP A 787 -4.89 5.15 -8.10
CA ASP A 787 -5.16 5.84 -6.84
C ASP A 787 -5.41 7.35 -7.02
N HIS A 788 -5.16 7.88 -8.22
CA HIS A 788 -5.40 9.27 -8.60
C HIS A 788 -6.67 9.44 -9.45
N ASP A 789 -7.41 10.52 -9.21
CA ASP A 789 -8.46 11.00 -10.10
C ASP A 789 -7.86 11.84 -11.24
N PRO A 790 -8.23 11.59 -12.50
CA PRO A 790 -7.81 12.43 -13.60
C PRO A 790 -8.51 13.80 -13.60
N GLN A 791 -7.88 14.76 -14.27
CA GLN A 791 -8.42 16.11 -14.44
C GLN A 791 -8.54 16.45 -15.92
N VAL A 792 -9.41 17.40 -16.25
CA VAL A 792 -9.49 17.97 -17.60
C VAL A 792 -9.75 19.47 -17.56
N ALA A 793 -8.98 20.21 -18.36
CA ALA A 793 -9.21 21.61 -18.65
C ALA A 793 -9.65 21.78 -20.11
N ARG A 794 -10.73 22.52 -20.35
CA ARG A 794 -11.18 22.92 -21.69
C ARG A 794 -10.80 24.36 -21.95
N LEU A 795 -9.82 24.52 -22.83
CA LEU A 795 -9.21 25.80 -23.17
C LEU A 795 -9.94 26.43 -24.35
N ASN A 796 -10.40 27.67 -24.17
CA ASN A 796 -11.20 28.38 -25.15
C ASN A 796 -10.32 29.01 -26.26
N PHE A 797 -10.41 28.50 -27.49
CA PHE A 797 -9.75 29.06 -28.68
C PHE A 797 -10.77 29.46 -29.74
N PRO A 798 -11.50 30.58 -29.52
CA PRO A 798 -12.43 31.07 -30.53
C PRO A 798 -11.69 31.36 -31.84
N PRO A 799 -12.35 31.19 -33.00
CA PRO A 799 -11.69 31.29 -34.28
C PRO A 799 -11.08 32.68 -34.50
N LYS A 800 -9.77 32.73 -34.73
CA LYS A 800 -9.04 33.99 -34.97
C LYS A 800 -9.60 34.75 -36.18
N CYS A 801 -10.20 35.90 -35.92
CA CYS A 801 -10.84 36.72 -36.94
C CYS A 801 -9.80 37.28 -37.94
N THR A 802 -9.87 36.84 -39.20
CA THR A 802 -9.07 37.48 -40.27
C THR A 802 -9.61 38.86 -40.66
N LYS A 803 -10.88 39.12 -40.34
CA LYS A 803 -11.55 40.41 -40.51
C LYS A 803 -12.65 40.55 -39.47
N THR A 804 -12.69 41.66 -38.75
CA THR A 804 -13.82 42.00 -37.86
C THR A 804 -14.67 43.11 -38.48
N VAL A 805 -15.99 42.96 -38.40
CA VAL A 805 -16.99 43.96 -38.78
C VAL A 805 -17.77 44.29 -37.51
N SER A 806 -17.72 45.55 -37.08
CA SER A 806 -18.48 46.04 -35.94
C SER A 806 -19.32 47.27 -36.31
N GLY A 807 -20.30 47.60 -35.47
CA GLY A 807 -21.20 48.72 -35.70
C GLY A 807 -22.08 48.54 -36.95
N ARG A 808 -22.59 49.66 -37.49
CA ARG A 808 -23.60 49.61 -38.56
C ARG A 808 -22.98 49.49 -39.95
N HIS A 809 -23.32 48.41 -40.66
CA HIS A 809 -22.92 48.18 -42.05
C HIS A 809 -24.14 48.02 -42.97
N ILE A 810 -24.21 48.80 -44.06
CA ILE A 810 -25.33 48.79 -45.01
C ILE A 810 -24.82 48.33 -46.38
N GLY A 811 -25.49 47.34 -46.97
CA GLY A 811 -25.12 46.72 -48.23
C GLY A 811 -24.72 45.25 -48.06
N PRO A 812 -24.54 44.50 -49.17
CA PRO A 812 -24.17 43.09 -49.11
C PRO A 812 -22.75 42.91 -48.54
N LEU A 813 -22.57 41.86 -47.72
CA LEU A 813 -21.27 41.42 -47.19
C LEU A 813 -20.91 40.07 -47.80
N THR A 814 -19.76 39.98 -48.47
CA THR A 814 -19.26 38.72 -49.03
C THR A 814 -17.97 38.30 -48.35
N VAL A 815 -18.00 37.15 -47.68
CA VAL A 815 -16.86 36.53 -47.01
C VAL A 815 -16.22 35.56 -48.00
N LYS A 816 -15.07 35.96 -48.56
CA LYS A 816 -14.42 35.23 -49.67
C LYS A 816 -13.39 34.20 -49.20
N LYS A 817 -12.75 34.42 -48.05
CA LYS A 817 -11.70 33.60 -47.46
C LYS A 817 -11.49 34.01 -46.00
N GLY A 818 -10.85 33.14 -45.23
CA GLY A 818 -10.56 33.39 -43.82
C GLY A 818 -11.82 33.46 -42.96
N VAL A 819 -11.66 33.85 -41.71
CA VAL A 819 -12.75 34.05 -40.74
C VAL A 819 -13.17 35.52 -40.76
N THR A 820 -14.42 35.81 -41.11
CA THR A 820 -15.00 37.14 -40.85
C THR A 820 -15.84 37.07 -39.58
N CYS A 821 -15.53 37.92 -38.62
CA CYS A 821 -16.29 38.07 -37.40
C CYS A 821 -17.22 39.29 -37.50
N LEU A 822 -18.49 39.11 -37.17
CA LEU A 822 -19.41 40.19 -36.87
C LEU A 822 -19.52 40.26 -35.36
N ASP A 823 -19.10 41.38 -34.79
CA ASP A 823 -19.01 41.59 -33.34
C ASP A 823 -19.62 42.95 -33.02
N ASP A 824 -20.67 42.97 -32.20
CA ASP A 824 -21.55 44.12 -31.95
C ASP A 824 -21.92 44.86 -33.27
N ALA A 825 -22.34 44.09 -34.28
CA ALA A 825 -22.57 44.58 -35.63
C ALA A 825 -24.06 44.67 -35.97
N THR A 826 -24.45 45.72 -36.71
CA THR A 826 -25.74 45.80 -37.39
C THR A 826 -25.54 45.70 -38.89
N GLN A 827 -25.69 44.50 -39.44
CA GLN A 827 -25.55 44.20 -40.86
C GLN A 827 -26.90 44.29 -41.57
N ILE A 828 -27.07 45.25 -42.49
CA ILE A 828 -28.28 45.44 -43.28
C ILE A 828 -27.98 45.12 -44.75
N GLY A 829 -28.43 43.95 -45.21
CA GLY A 829 -28.15 43.42 -46.54
C GLY A 829 -27.66 41.96 -46.46
N THR A 830 -27.64 41.28 -47.61
CA THR A 830 -27.26 39.86 -47.72
C THR A 830 -25.84 39.60 -47.22
N ILE A 831 -25.67 38.56 -46.41
CA ILE A 831 -24.35 37.95 -46.14
C ILE A 831 -24.18 36.74 -47.05
N THR A 832 -23.03 36.62 -47.70
CA THR A 832 -22.66 35.46 -48.52
C THR A 832 -21.29 34.95 -48.11
N VAL A 833 -21.23 33.75 -47.54
CA VAL A 833 -20.01 33.02 -47.21
C VAL A 833 -19.68 32.09 -48.36
N LYS A 834 -18.48 32.23 -48.90
CA LYS A 834 -17.99 31.41 -50.00
C LYS A 834 -17.26 30.18 -49.48
N ASP A 835 -17.13 29.21 -50.38
CA ASP A 835 -16.41 27.95 -50.16
C ASP A 835 -15.05 28.16 -49.48
N GLY A 836 -14.79 27.38 -48.43
CA GLY A 836 -13.58 27.44 -47.61
C GLY A 836 -13.45 28.65 -46.68
N ALA A 837 -14.44 29.57 -46.64
CA ALA A 837 -14.44 30.71 -45.74
C ALA A 837 -15.32 30.47 -44.50
N SER A 838 -15.08 31.23 -43.43
CA SER A 838 -15.79 31.10 -42.16
C SER A 838 -16.45 32.40 -41.72
N LEU A 839 -17.57 32.29 -41.01
CA LEU A 839 -18.30 33.41 -40.44
C LEU A 839 -18.59 33.13 -38.96
N HIS A 840 -18.12 34.02 -38.08
CA HIS A 840 -18.46 34.03 -36.66
C HIS A 840 -19.28 35.29 -36.38
N VAL A 841 -20.38 35.17 -35.65
CA VAL A 841 -21.30 36.28 -35.38
C VAL A 841 -21.63 36.28 -33.89
N VAL A 842 -21.32 37.37 -33.20
CA VAL A 842 -21.60 37.56 -31.78
C VAL A 842 -22.27 38.93 -31.55
N ASP A 843 -23.24 38.97 -30.64
CA ASP A 843 -23.96 40.19 -30.23
C ASP A 843 -24.46 41.10 -31.37
N SER A 844 -24.83 40.48 -32.49
CA SER A 844 -25.05 41.21 -33.76
C SER A 844 -26.48 41.10 -34.25
N THR A 845 -26.91 42.09 -35.03
CA THR A 845 -28.18 42.09 -35.76
C THR A 845 -27.95 42.01 -37.27
N ILE A 846 -28.49 40.96 -37.90
CA ILE A 846 -28.49 40.77 -39.36
C ILE A 846 -29.91 41.02 -39.88
N THR A 847 -30.06 41.99 -40.78
CA THR A 847 -31.31 42.25 -41.51
C THR A 847 -31.08 41.95 -43.00
N GLY A 848 -31.50 40.77 -43.44
CA GLY A 848 -31.22 40.24 -44.77
C GLY A 848 -30.88 38.74 -44.72
N PRO A 849 -30.77 38.07 -45.88
CA PRO A 849 -30.44 36.64 -45.90
C PRO A 849 -28.96 36.39 -45.59
N LEU A 850 -28.68 35.35 -44.82
CA LEU A 850 -27.35 34.76 -44.64
C LEU A 850 -27.28 33.50 -45.49
N LYS A 851 -26.32 33.46 -46.41
CA LYS A 851 -26.10 32.32 -47.32
C LYS A 851 -24.68 31.82 -47.19
N ALA A 852 -24.50 30.51 -47.07
CA ALA A 852 -23.20 29.86 -47.06
C ALA A 852 -23.24 28.63 -47.99
N GLU A 853 -22.21 28.49 -48.82
CA GLU A 853 -22.01 27.35 -49.72
C GLU A 853 -20.56 26.88 -49.51
N GLY A 854 -20.35 25.65 -49.05
CA GLY A 854 -19.01 25.09 -48.83
C GLY A 854 -18.23 25.73 -47.68
N ALA A 855 -18.90 26.35 -46.71
CA ALA A 855 -18.22 27.08 -45.64
C ALA A 855 -17.27 26.17 -44.82
N LYS A 856 -16.21 26.77 -44.26
CA LYS A 856 -15.29 26.07 -43.36
C LYS A 856 -15.79 26.05 -41.92
N SER A 857 -16.52 27.07 -41.49
CA SER A 857 -17.32 27.05 -40.27
C SER A 857 -18.31 28.21 -40.25
N ILE A 858 -19.45 28.04 -39.59
CA ILE A 858 -20.44 29.10 -39.35
C ILE A 858 -20.85 29.04 -37.88
N SER A 859 -20.67 30.13 -37.14
CA SER A 859 -21.14 30.22 -35.75
C SER A 859 -21.90 31.52 -35.49
N LEU A 860 -23.07 31.41 -34.85
CA LEU A 860 -23.92 32.53 -34.44
C LEU A 860 -24.23 32.44 -32.94
N CYS A 861 -23.93 33.51 -32.21
CA CYS A 861 -24.08 33.64 -30.76
C CYS A 861 -24.77 34.95 -30.40
N SER A 862 -25.69 34.92 -29.42
CA SER A 862 -26.34 36.11 -28.85
C SER A 862 -26.93 37.07 -29.88
N SER A 863 -27.28 36.57 -31.06
CA SER A 863 -27.51 37.40 -32.25
C SER A 863 -28.95 37.35 -32.74
N LYS A 864 -29.35 38.39 -33.46
CA LYS A 864 -30.68 38.50 -34.08
C LYS A 864 -30.59 38.47 -35.58
N VAL A 865 -31.30 37.54 -36.22
CA VAL A 865 -31.41 37.47 -37.69
C VAL A 865 -32.84 37.72 -38.13
N VAL A 866 -33.06 38.76 -38.93
CA VAL A 866 -34.33 39.03 -39.62
C VAL A 866 -34.11 38.74 -41.11
N GLY A 867 -34.38 37.49 -41.51
CA GLY A 867 -34.08 36.98 -42.84
C GLY A 867 -33.88 35.47 -42.86
N THR A 868 -33.63 34.91 -44.05
CA THR A 868 -33.36 33.48 -44.23
C THR A 868 -31.90 33.15 -43.91
N ILE A 869 -31.67 32.09 -43.14
CA ILE A 869 -30.37 31.43 -43.00
C ILE A 869 -30.38 30.19 -43.90
N ALA A 870 -29.44 30.12 -44.85
CA ALA A 870 -29.27 28.98 -45.75
C ALA A 870 -27.80 28.56 -45.76
N ILE A 871 -27.49 27.39 -45.23
CA ILE A 871 -26.13 26.86 -45.10
C ILE A 871 -26.09 25.50 -45.79
N ASP A 872 -25.28 25.42 -46.84
CA ASP A 872 -25.20 24.28 -47.75
C ASP A 872 -23.75 23.78 -47.83
N GLY A 873 -23.52 22.49 -47.60
CA GLY A 873 -22.23 21.85 -47.82
C GLY A 873 -21.10 22.32 -46.90
N SER A 874 -21.38 22.80 -45.68
CA SER A 874 -20.34 23.21 -44.74
C SER A 874 -19.44 22.03 -44.37
N SER A 875 -18.13 22.21 -44.56
CA SER A 875 -17.10 21.19 -44.30
C SER A 875 -16.65 21.17 -42.84
N GLY A 876 -16.83 22.27 -42.10
CA GLY A 876 -16.66 22.33 -40.65
C GLY A 876 -17.92 22.81 -39.94
N PRO A 877 -17.85 23.04 -38.62
CA PRO A 877 -19.02 23.09 -37.76
C PRO A 877 -19.96 24.25 -38.10
N VAL A 878 -21.26 23.96 -37.96
CA VAL A 878 -22.34 24.94 -38.02
C VAL A 878 -23.01 25.01 -36.65
N THR A 879 -22.73 26.06 -35.89
CA THR A 879 -23.28 26.29 -34.55
C THR A 879 -24.22 27.49 -34.54
N LEU A 880 -25.46 27.25 -34.14
CA LEU A 880 -26.45 28.29 -33.89
C LEU A 880 -26.79 28.22 -32.40
N GLY A 881 -26.19 29.10 -31.58
CA GLY A 881 -26.19 28.98 -30.12
C GLY A 881 -25.25 27.86 -29.66
N GLY A 882 -25.44 27.36 -28.43
CA GLY A 882 -24.62 26.30 -27.82
C GLY A 882 -23.83 26.87 -26.65
N ASP A 883 -22.52 26.98 -26.80
CA ASP A 883 -21.55 27.51 -25.82
C ASP A 883 -21.72 29.01 -25.53
N CYS A 884 -22.84 29.58 -25.97
CA CYS A 884 -23.19 30.98 -25.91
C CYS A 884 -24.71 31.13 -25.92
N ASP A 885 -25.22 32.29 -25.50
CA ASP A 885 -26.65 32.54 -25.48
C ASP A 885 -27.29 32.34 -26.87
N GLY A 886 -28.47 31.72 -26.86
CA GLY A 886 -29.19 31.37 -28.09
C GLY A 886 -29.63 32.57 -28.93
N ASN A 887 -29.80 32.34 -30.24
CA ASN A 887 -30.12 33.39 -31.19
C ASN A 887 -31.62 33.65 -31.32
N ARG A 888 -31.98 34.85 -31.78
CA ARG A 888 -33.35 35.16 -32.20
C ARG A 888 -33.47 35.31 -33.71
N VAL A 889 -34.11 34.34 -34.35
CA VAL A 889 -34.30 34.31 -35.81
C VAL A 889 -35.75 34.56 -36.18
N VAL A 890 -35.99 35.52 -37.07
CA VAL A 890 -37.29 35.80 -37.70
C VAL A 890 -37.13 35.54 -39.20
N GLY A 891 -37.51 34.34 -39.63
CA GLY A 891 -37.27 33.86 -40.99
C GLY A 891 -37.16 32.34 -41.07
N ARG A 892 -36.60 31.82 -42.17
CA ARG A 892 -36.40 30.37 -42.37
C ARG A 892 -34.95 30.00 -42.11
N ILE A 893 -34.71 28.85 -41.49
CA ILE A 893 -33.40 28.19 -41.42
C ILE A 893 -33.43 26.95 -42.31
N GLY A 894 -32.46 26.85 -43.22
CA GLY A 894 -32.25 25.70 -44.11
C GLY A 894 -30.81 25.22 -44.03
N LEU A 895 -30.62 23.96 -43.62
CA LEU A 895 -29.31 23.34 -43.41
C LEU A 895 -29.21 22.08 -44.26
N THR A 896 -28.40 22.11 -45.33
CA THR A 896 -28.32 21.03 -46.30
C THR A 896 -26.90 20.51 -46.47
N ASP A 897 -26.75 19.19 -46.55
CA ASP A 897 -25.51 18.49 -46.93
C ASP A 897 -24.25 18.93 -46.14
N ASN A 898 -24.40 19.39 -44.90
CA ASN A 898 -23.27 19.80 -44.05
C ASN A 898 -22.60 18.57 -43.42
N THR A 899 -21.27 18.47 -43.55
CA THR A 899 -20.48 17.33 -43.07
C THR A 899 -19.67 17.62 -41.82
N GLY A 900 -19.55 18.90 -41.44
CA GLY A 900 -18.77 19.33 -40.28
C GLY A 900 -19.52 19.24 -38.94
N GLY A 901 -20.70 18.62 -38.91
CA GLY A 901 -21.61 18.65 -37.76
C GLY A 901 -22.44 19.94 -37.68
N VAL A 902 -23.66 19.81 -37.15
CA VAL A 902 -24.62 20.91 -37.02
C VAL A 902 -25.24 20.88 -35.63
N THR A 903 -25.08 21.97 -34.88
CA THR A 903 -25.62 22.14 -33.52
C THR A 903 -26.54 23.35 -33.47
N ILE A 904 -27.74 23.17 -32.92
CA ILE A 904 -28.76 24.23 -32.81
C ILE A 904 -29.29 24.24 -31.38
N VAL A 905 -28.84 25.18 -30.54
CA VAL A 905 -29.18 25.19 -29.09
C VAL A 905 -29.74 26.54 -28.64
N ASP A 906 -30.79 26.50 -27.82
CA ASP A 906 -31.44 27.65 -27.16
C ASP A 906 -31.96 28.77 -28.07
N ASN A 907 -32.17 28.48 -29.35
CA ASN A 907 -32.61 29.50 -30.30
C ASN A 907 -34.11 29.76 -30.20
N THR A 908 -34.52 31.03 -30.35
CA THR A 908 -35.91 31.41 -30.60
C THR A 908 -36.13 31.68 -32.10
N LEU A 909 -36.85 30.79 -32.77
CA LEU A 909 -37.14 30.88 -34.20
C LEU A 909 -38.62 31.17 -34.45
N VAL A 910 -38.89 32.36 -35.01
CA VAL A 910 -40.18 32.70 -35.60
C VAL A 910 -40.16 32.40 -37.10
N GLY A 911 -40.40 31.14 -37.45
CA GLY A 911 -40.43 30.63 -38.82
C GLY A 911 -40.11 29.13 -38.90
N SER A 912 -39.71 28.62 -40.07
CA SER A 912 -39.49 27.19 -40.29
C SER A 912 -38.01 26.78 -40.23
N LEU A 913 -37.78 25.56 -39.75
CA LEU A 913 -36.48 24.89 -39.70
C LEU A 913 -36.53 23.65 -40.60
N ALA A 914 -35.61 23.55 -41.56
CA ALA A 914 -35.54 22.41 -42.48
C ALA A 914 -34.11 21.92 -42.64
N CYS A 915 -33.89 20.61 -42.42
CA CYS A 915 -32.57 20.01 -42.52
C CYS A 915 -32.59 18.74 -43.36
N THR A 916 -31.68 18.60 -44.31
CA THR A 916 -31.64 17.44 -45.21
C THR A 916 -30.20 17.10 -45.55
N GLY A 917 -29.83 15.81 -45.49
CA GLY A 917 -28.54 15.32 -45.98
C GLY A 917 -27.30 15.69 -45.15
N ASN A 918 -27.46 16.30 -43.97
CA ASN A 918 -26.34 16.58 -43.07
C ASN A 918 -25.82 15.27 -42.46
N ASP A 919 -24.50 15.14 -42.30
CA ASP A 919 -23.85 13.95 -41.76
C ASP A 919 -22.67 14.35 -40.85
N PRO A 920 -22.77 14.22 -39.52
CA PRO A 920 -23.89 13.61 -38.78
C PRO A 920 -25.18 14.43 -38.86
N ALA A 921 -26.30 13.79 -38.54
CA ALA A 921 -27.60 14.47 -38.44
C ALA A 921 -27.54 15.59 -37.39
N PRO A 922 -28.25 16.73 -37.58
CA PRO A 922 -28.16 17.86 -36.67
C PRO A 922 -28.62 17.52 -35.25
N THR A 923 -27.91 18.02 -34.25
CA THR A 923 -28.20 17.88 -32.83
C THR A 923 -28.57 19.22 -32.20
N GLY A 924 -29.16 19.19 -31.01
CA GLY A 924 -29.47 20.40 -30.27
C GLY A 924 -30.67 20.29 -29.33
N GLU A 925 -30.83 21.30 -28.47
CA GLU A 925 -31.85 21.35 -27.42
C GLU A 925 -32.29 22.79 -27.11
N GLY A 926 -33.30 22.96 -26.25
CA GLY A 926 -33.72 24.30 -25.78
C GLY A 926 -34.40 25.21 -26.83
N ASN A 927 -34.55 24.77 -28.08
CA ASN A 927 -35.07 25.61 -29.16
C ASN A 927 -36.57 25.89 -29.07
N ARG A 928 -36.96 27.16 -29.24
CA ARG A 928 -38.34 27.62 -29.31
C ARG A 928 -38.72 28.00 -30.73
N ILE A 929 -39.32 27.05 -31.45
CA ILE A 929 -39.65 27.19 -32.88
C ILE A 929 -41.17 27.32 -33.07
N SER A 930 -41.63 28.45 -33.66
CA SER A 930 -43.05 28.71 -33.89
C SER A 930 -43.59 28.25 -35.25
N GLY A 931 -42.74 27.72 -36.14
CA GLY A 931 -43.12 27.22 -37.46
C GLY A 931 -42.78 25.73 -37.67
N SER A 932 -42.86 25.26 -38.92
CA SER A 932 -42.68 23.83 -39.23
C SER A 932 -41.22 23.37 -39.11
N ARG A 933 -41.03 22.16 -38.57
CA ARG A 933 -39.76 21.43 -38.53
C ARG A 933 -39.81 20.28 -39.52
N THR A 934 -38.82 20.13 -40.38
CA THR A 934 -38.83 19.11 -41.44
C THR A 934 -37.46 18.46 -41.65
N GLY A 935 -37.48 17.21 -42.13
CA GLY A 935 -36.27 16.44 -42.42
C GLY A 935 -35.57 15.98 -41.14
N GLN A 936 -34.23 16.09 -41.09
CA GLN A 936 -33.42 15.64 -39.96
C GLN A 936 -33.64 16.46 -38.68
N CYS A 937 -34.13 17.70 -38.78
CA CYS A 937 -34.39 18.58 -37.63
C CYS A 937 -35.81 18.47 -37.06
N LYS A 938 -36.53 17.37 -37.33
CA LYS A 938 -37.93 17.23 -36.91
C LYS A 938 -38.09 17.16 -35.38
N GLU A 939 -37.09 16.63 -34.70
CA GLU A 939 -37.08 16.38 -33.25
C GLU A 939 -36.40 17.50 -32.43
N LEU A 940 -35.82 18.54 -33.09
CA LEU A 940 -35.09 19.64 -32.45
C LEU A 940 -35.95 20.80 -31.95
#